data_AF-A0A7S3TRD3-F1
#
_entry.id   AF-A0A7S3TRD3-F1
#
_cell.length_a   1.000
_cell.length_b   1.000
_cell.length_c   1.000
_cell.angle_alpha   90.00
_cell.angle_beta   90.00
_cell.angle_gamma   90.00
#
_symmetry.space_group_name_H-M   'P 1'
#
loop_
_entity.id
_entity.type
_entity.pdbx_description
1 polymer ?
#
loop_
_entity_poly.entity_id
_entity_poly.type
_entity_poly.pdbx_seq_one_letter_code
_entity_poly.pdbx_strand_id
1 'polypeptide(L)'
;MRTGTALSMPNTLTAPMGSMMMAPSASNQMLVRSGGDQNGQSTGAQEHQELLMVHKELLSHVSEQSKRHNELLVAHTALMKAHTDVLKVVANMSVAGQGGKLNNKAKKKHPCLGVVRLDYNYPPAAGDTDSPASFGYDVTYRVCPGLTFEIAQAGHFQEKVERNFAEAIKYLENRGCVAITGDCGFMMAFQVLARKIATKPVFMSSMVQCPLIACAYDANDQILVLTANEKTLKPQKDVLLNSCGFDVNEDRFIIKGCQDIPGFDAVARGEAVPLDVVQPGIVKMTLEILKQRPKINAILLECTELPPYADALRAATGLSVWDCITAADFYINAHKDNPRFGIDDWQAEWDGEQEEYEFGKNLIAKDQEQLVHKPAGKAKAKAKSKAHAVKLKKTLAKKQAPTLGVVRLDYSYPPAAGDIDSPASYDYDVLFRMVPGLTFEMAQSGRMTEPVRKEFCATIKWLESRGVCGITGDCGFMMAFQPLARDVATVPVFMSSMVQCPMISVAFDKYDKIIILTANSKTLAPQKEILLSQCGFDVDDDRFVIYGCQDIPGFDAVARGAKVDVEYVTPGMVKMVKGILDNEPTVRAICLECTELPPYSDALRKEFGLPVFDSITCADFFISAMKDNPRFGLNEWQLPWDGAQEEYKLGDNISADLRAKSTFAKQ
;
A
#
# COMPACT_ATOMS: atom_id res chain seq x y z
N MET A 1 18.22 -55.40 -3.12
CA MET A 1 17.67 -56.53 -2.32
C MET A 1 17.72 -56.14 -0.86
N ARG A 2 16.57 -56.25 -0.17
CA ARG A 2 16.31 -56.18 1.29
C ARG A 2 16.56 -54.82 1.95
N THR A 3 15.69 -54.20 2.74
CA THR A 3 14.35 -54.45 3.36
C THR A 3 14.00 -53.08 3.98
N GLY A 4 12.79 -52.50 3.95
CA GLY A 4 11.49 -53.06 4.23
C GLY A 4 11.08 -52.72 5.67
N THR A 5 10.67 -51.47 5.94
CA THR A 5 9.97 -51.09 7.18
C THR A 5 8.87 -50.07 6.88
N ALA A 6 7.64 -50.55 6.98
CA ALA A 6 6.41 -49.77 6.94
C ALA A 6 6.26 -49.00 8.26
N LEU A 7 5.87 -47.74 8.17
CA LEU A 7 5.34 -46.97 9.30
C LEU A 7 3.95 -46.46 8.93
N SER A 8 3.02 -46.88 9.77
CA SER A 8 1.58 -46.64 9.75
C SER A 8 1.22 -45.17 9.93
N MET A 9 0.25 -44.69 9.15
CA MET A 9 -0.48 -43.44 9.42
C MET A 9 -1.29 -43.55 10.71
N PRO A 10 -1.43 -42.46 11.47
CA PRO A 10 -2.61 -42.23 12.28
C PRO A 10 -3.48 -41.13 11.66
N ASN A 11 -4.68 -41.53 11.22
CA ASN A 11 -5.85 -40.65 11.17
C ASN A 11 -6.26 -40.32 12.61
N THR A 12 -6.32 -39.04 12.97
CA THR A 12 -7.31 -38.43 13.89
C THR A 12 -6.87 -37.01 14.27
N LEU A 13 -7.53 -35.99 13.72
CA LEU A 13 -7.52 -34.63 14.28
C LEU A 13 -8.95 -34.08 14.20
N THR A 14 -9.73 -34.37 15.23
CA THR A 14 -10.92 -33.61 15.60
C THR A 14 -10.48 -32.39 16.42
N ALA A 15 -10.72 -31.20 15.90
CA ALA A 15 -10.48 -29.93 16.59
C ALA A 15 -11.52 -29.71 17.71
N PRO A 16 -11.13 -29.26 18.92
CA PRO A 16 -12.08 -28.73 19.88
C PRO A 16 -12.26 -27.21 19.65
N MET A 17 -13.51 -26.78 19.46
CA MET A 17 -13.90 -25.37 19.56
C MET A 17 -13.66 -24.88 20.99
N GLY A 18 -12.70 -23.97 21.17
CA GLY A 18 -12.51 -23.22 22.41
C GLY A 18 -13.27 -21.90 22.36
N SER A 19 -14.41 -21.81 23.04
CA SER A 19 -15.10 -20.55 23.31
C SER A 19 -14.34 -19.77 24.37
N MET A 20 -13.72 -18.65 23.99
CA MET A 20 -13.06 -17.74 24.91
C MET A 20 -14.11 -16.82 25.54
N MET A 21 -14.63 -17.22 26.72
CA MET A 21 -15.43 -16.34 27.56
C MET A 21 -14.52 -15.30 28.22
N MET A 22 -14.83 -14.02 27.98
CA MET A 22 -14.21 -12.90 28.69
C MET A 22 -14.63 -12.90 30.16
N ALA A 23 -13.65 -12.88 31.06
CA ALA A 23 -13.84 -12.66 32.48
C ALA A 23 -14.02 -11.16 32.77
N PRO A 24 -15.03 -10.73 33.55
CA PRO A 24 -15.09 -9.36 34.05
C PRO A 24 -14.18 -9.21 35.27
N SER A 25 -13.32 -8.19 35.25
CA SER A 25 -12.56 -7.70 36.39
C SER A 25 -13.49 -7.03 37.41
N ALA A 26 -13.61 -7.60 38.61
CA ALA A 26 -14.26 -6.96 39.74
C ALA A 26 -13.21 -6.59 40.80
N SER A 27 -12.92 -5.30 40.91
CA SER A 27 -12.33 -4.70 42.10
C SER A 27 -13.41 -3.83 42.76
N ASN A 28 -14.14 -4.40 43.70
CA ASN A 28 -14.84 -3.63 44.72
C ASN A 28 -14.75 -4.39 46.04
N GLN A 29 -13.96 -3.84 46.96
CA GLN A 29 -13.84 -4.29 48.34
C GLN A 29 -15.15 -4.06 49.07
N MET A 30 -15.77 -5.11 49.60
CA MET A 30 -16.69 -4.99 50.74
C MET A 30 -16.34 -6.04 51.79
N LEU A 31 -16.14 -5.54 53.01
CA LEU A 31 -15.80 -6.26 54.23
C LEU A 31 -16.73 -7.46 54.49
N VAL A 32 -16.14 -8.63 54.73
CA VAL A 32 -16.83 -9.75 55.40
C VAL A 32 -16.60 -9.62 56.90
N ARG A 33 -17.68 -9.42 57.67
CA ARG A 33 -17.75 -9.74 59.11
C ARG A 33 -18.52 -11.04 59.28
N SER A 34 -17.98 -11.90 60.14
CA SER A 34 -18.43 -13.24 60.51
C SER A 34 -19.67 -13.28 61.42
N GLY A 35 -20.46 -14.33 61.27
CA GLY A 35 -21.56 -14.76 62.16
C GLY A 35 -22.73 -15.24 61.30
N GLY A 36 -23.13 -16.50 61.28
CA GLY A 36 -23.61 -17.28 62.42
C GLY A 36 -25.06 -17.68 62.09
N ASP A 37 -25.34 -18.97 62.17
CA ASP A 37 -26.37 -19.70 61.43
C ASP A 37 -27.82 -19.58 61.99
N GLN A 38 -28.80 -19.88 61.12
CA GLN A 38 -30.19 -20.33 61.35
C GLN A 38 -31.37 -19.35 61.60
N ASN A 39 -32.20 -19.19 60.54
CA ASN A 39 -33.68 -19.33 60.47
C ASN A 39 -34.08 -18.86 59.05
N GLY A 40 -34.56 -19.68 58.10
CA GLY A 40 -35.79 -20.46 58.14
C GLY A 40 -36.86 -19.80 57.24
N GLN A 41 -36.96 -20.27 55.98
CA GLN A 41 -38.08 -20.09 55.04
C GLN A 41 -38.35 -18.68 54.42
N SER A 42 -37.68 -18.33 53.31
CA SER A 42 -38.23 -17.55 52.16
C SER A 42 -37.23 -17.27 51.02
N THR A 43 -36.04 -17.88 51.00
CA THR A 43 -34.91 -17.39 50.18
C THR A 43 -35.10 -17.57 48.67
N GLY A 44 -35.62 -18.70 48.20
CA GLY A 44 -35.79 -18.94 46.76
C GLY A 44 -36.85 -18.06 46.07
N ALA A 45 -37.90 -17.64 46.80
CA ALA A 45 -38.93 -16.77 46.24
C ALA A 45 -38.46 -15.31 46.16
N GLN A 46 -37.67 -14.85 47.13
CA GLN A 46 -37.04 -13.52 47.12
C GLN A 46 -35.94 -13.43 46.07
N GLU A 47 -35.04 -14.43 45.98
CA GLU A 47 -34.01 -14.47 44.93
C GLU A 47 -34.63 -14.52 43.53
N HIS A 48 -35.72 -15.26 43.34
CA HIS A 48 -36.44 -15.28 42.05
C HIS A 48 -37.13 -13.95 41.74
N GLN A 49 -37.67 -13.24 42.75
CA GLN A 49 -38.23 -11.90 42.58
C GLN A 49 -37.16 -10.86 42.24
N GLU A 50 -35.99 -10.93 42.86
CA GLU A 50 -34.86 -10.04 42.54
C GLU A 50 -34.35 -10.29 41.11
N LEU A 51 -34.18 -11.56 40.71
CA LEU A 51 -33.83 -11.92 39.33
C LEU A 51 -34.86 -11.43 38.31
N LEU A 52 -36.15 -11.53 38.61
CA LEU A 52 -37.23 -11.00 37.76
C LEU A 52 -37.22 -9.47 37.68
N MET A 53 -36.87 -8.77 38.76
CA MET A 53 -36.68 -7.32 38.75
C MET A 53 -35.51 -6.92 37.86
N VAL A 54 -34.34 -7.53 38.06
CA VAL A 54 -33.14 -7.26 37.25
C VAL A 54 -33.42 -7.56 35.77
N HIS A 55 -34.13 -8.66 35.46
CA HIS A 55 -34.50 -8.99 34.09
C HIS A 55 -35.46 -7.97 33.48
N LYS A 56 -36.45 -7.46 34.23
CA LYS A 56 -37.34 -6.39 33.78
C LYS A 56 -36.59 -5.08 33.55
N GLU A 57 -35.66 -4.72 34.43
CA GLU A 57 -34.80 -3.55 34.24
C GLU A 57 -33.93 -3.69 33.00
N LEU A 58 -33.35 -4.87 32.75
CA LEU A 58 -32.56 -5.14 31.56
C LEU A 58 -33.40 -5.00 30.28
N LEU A 59 -34.61 -5.56 30.27
CA LEU A 59 -35.54 -5.42 29.15
C LEU A 59 -35.95 -3.97 28.91
N SER A 60 -36.14 -3.18 29.98
CA SER A 60 -36.40 -1.75 29.88
C SER A 60 -35.22 -1.01 29.25
N HIS A 61 -33.98 -1.29 29.69
CA HIS A 61 -32.78 -0.69 29.11
C HIS A 61 -32.58 -1.06 27.64
N VAL A 62 -32.81 -2.33 27.27
CA VAL A 62 -32.75 -2.78 25.87
C VAL A 62 -33.83 -2.09 25.04
N SER A 63 -35.05 -1.94 25.57
CA SER A 63 -36.12 -1.21 24.88
C SER A 63 -35.78 0.28 24.72
N GLU A 64 -35.15 0.92 25.69
CA GLU A 64 -34.73 2.31 25.62
C GLU A 64 -33.56 2.51 24.64
N GLN A 65 -32.59 1.60 24.64
CA GLN A 65 -31.52 1.57 23.64
C GLN A 65 -32.07 1.38 22.22
N SER A 66 -33.06 0.51 22.05
CA SER A 66 -33.71 0.32 20.74
C SER A 66 -34.46 1.57 20.28
N LYS A 67 -35.12 2.30 21.19
CA LYS A 67 -35.70 3.63 20.89
C LYS A 67 -34.64 4.63 20.46
N ARG A 68 -33.54 4.78 21.22
CA ARG A 68 -32.44 5.68 20.88
C ARG A 68 -31.79 5.31 19.54
N HIS A 69 -31.63 4.03 19.26
CA HIS A 69 -31.11 3.55 17.97
C HIS A 69 -32.04 3.93 16.82
N ASN A 70 -33.35 3.78 16.97
CA ASN A 70 -34.33 4.22 15.98
C ASN A 70 -34.33 5.74 15.78
N GLU A 71 -34.22 6.53 16.86
CA GLU A 71 -34.07 7.99 16.76
C GLU A 71 -32.79 8.38 16.00
N LEU A 72 -31.69 7.67 16.24
CA LEU A 72 -30.43 7.86 15.53
C LEU A 72 -30.55 7.52 14.03
N LEU A 73 -31.25 6.43 13.70
CA LEU A 73 -31.57 6.02 12.33
C LEU A 73 -32.41 7.07 11.59
N VAL A 74 -33.39 7.66 12.27
CA VAL A 74 -34.20 8.76 11.72
C VAL A 74 -33.34 10.00 11.48
N ALA A 75 -32.50 10.38 12.44
CA ALA A 75 -31.57 11.50 12.28
C ALA A 75 -30.57 11.27 11.13
N HIS A 76 -30.02 10.06 11.03
CA HIS A 76 -29.12 9.67 9.95
C HIS A 76 -29.82 9.72 8.58
N THR A 77 -31.05 9.22 8.49
CA THR A 77 -31.86 9.28 7.27
C THR A 77 -32.16 10.73 6.86
N ALA A 78 -32.49 11.59 7.82
CA ALA A 78 -32.71 13.01 7.58
C ALA A 78 -31.42 13.71 7.10
N LEU A 79 -30.27 13.38 7.68
CA LEU A 79 -28.97 13.89 7.27
C LEU A 79 -28.61 13.46 5.84
N MET A 80 -28.85 12.20 5.49
CA MET A 80 -28.61 11.69 4.13
C MET A 80 -29.52 12.34 3.10
N LYS A 81 -30.77 12.64 3.46
CA LYS A 81 -31.69 13.41 2.62
C LYS A 81 -31.20 14.85 2.43
N ALA A 82 -30.80 15.53 3.50
CA ALA A 82 -30.24 16.88 3.42
C ALA A 82 -28.98 16.92 2.55
N HIS A 83 -28.10 15.92 2.67
CA HIS A 83 -26.92 15.79 1.83
C HIS A 83 -27.30 15.60 0.34
N THR A 84 -28.30 14.75 0.06
CA THR A 84 -28.83 14.54 -1.30
C THR A 84 -29.42 15.83 -1.88
N ASP A 85 -30.12 16.61 -1.07
CA ASP A 85 -30.73 17.88 -1.49
C ASP A 85 -29.65 18.95 -1.75
N VAL A 86 -28.59 19.00 -0.94
CA VAL A 86 -27.41 19.85 -1.21
C VAL A 86 -26.74 19.44 -2.52
N LEU A 87 -26.54 18.14 -2.77
CA LEU A 87 -25.96 17.65 -4.03
C LEU A 87 -26.82 18.03 -5.25
N LYS A 88 -28.15 18.00 -5.13
CA LYS A 88 -29.06 18.46 -6.18
C LYS A 88 -28.98 19.97 -6.41
N VAL A 89 -28.84 20.77 -5.35
CA VAL A 89 -28.66 22.22 -5.48
C VAL A 89 -27.32 22.54 -6.16
N VAL A 90 -26.24 21.87 -5.77
CA VAL A 90 -24.92 22.00 -6.40
C VAL A 90 -24.98 21.57 -7.88
N ALA A 91 -25.67 20.48 -8.19
CA ALA A 91 -25.88 20.03 -9.56
C ALA A 91 -26.69 21.07 -10.37
N ASN A 92 -27.76 21.64 -9.81
CA ASN A 92 -28.57 22.64 -10.51
C ASN A 92 -27.86 24.00 -10.69
N MET A 93 -26.98 24.39 -9.75
CA MET A 93 -26.12 25.56 -9.91
C MET A 93 -25.10 25.40 -11.04
N SER A 94 -24.74 24.17 -11.40
CA SER A 94 -23.84 23.89 -12.53
C SER A 94 -24.53 23.94 -13.90
N VAL A 95 -25.86 23.90 -13.96
CA VAL A 95 -26.64 23.82 -15.21
C VAL A 95 -27.17 25.19 -15.69
N ALA A 96 -27.27 26.19 -14.81
CA ALA A 96 -27.83 27.51 -15.15
C ALA A 96 -26.88 28.46 -15.91
N GLY A 97 -25.68 28.00 -16.30
CA GLY A 97 -24.63 28.82 -16.94
C GLY A 97 -24.28 28.45 -18.38
N GLN A 98 -25.13 27.72 -19.12
CA GLN A 98 -24.80 27.30 -20.50
C GLN A 98 -25.72 27.93 -21.55
N GLY A 99 -25.29 29.11 -22.01
CA GLY A 99 -25.71 29.71 -23.27
C GLY A 99 -24.49 30.05 -24.12
N GLY A 100 -24.03 29.10 -24.93
CA GLY A 100 -23.15 29.34 -26.08
C GLY A 100 -21.64 29.15 -25.89
N LYS A 101 -21.06 28.32 -26.77
CA LYS A 101 -19.64 28.06 -27.11
C LYS A 101 -18.93 26.91 -26.37
N LEU A 102 -18.53 25.92 -27.16
CA LEU A 102 -17.48 24.90 -27.00
C LEU A 102 -17.06 24.59 -25.55
N ASN A 103 -17.53 23.45 -25.03
CA ASN A 103 -17.22 22.89 -23.72
C ASN A 103 -15.71 22.60 -23.55
N ASN A 104 -14.96 23.59 -23.07
CA ASN A 104 -13.67 23.35 -22.43
C ASN A 104 -13.96 23.01 -20.96
N LYS A 105 -14.22 21.73 -20.65
CA LYS A 105 -14.29 21.28 -19.25
C LYS A 105 -12.94 21.59 -18.59
N ALA A 106 -12.94 22.34 -17.49
CA ALA A 106 -11.70 22.64 -16.76
C ALA A 106 -10.98 21.33 -16.36
N LYS A 107 -9.66 21.28 -16.57
CA LYS A 107 -8.83 20.13 -16.18
C LYS A 107 -9.00 19.81 -14.69
N LYS A 108 -8.97 18.51 -14.34
CA LYS A 108 -8.85 18.11 -12.93
C LYS A 108 -7.51 18.62 -12.38
N LYS A 109 -7.49 19.01 -11.10
CA LYS A 109 -6.24 19.45 -10.44
C LYS A 109 -5.24 18.29 -10.34
N HIS A 110 -3.96 18.63 -10.32
CA HIS A 110 -2.92 17.67 -9.98
C HIS A 110 -3.18 17.08 -8.56
N PRO A 111 -2.89 15.80 -8.33
CA PRO A 111 -3.03 15.17 -7.01
C PRO A 111 -2.21 15.88 -5.93
N CYS A 112 -2.78 15.98 -4.73
CA CYS A 112 -2.17 16.56 -3.55
C CYS A 112 -2.17 15.55 -2.39
N LEU A 113 -1.06 15.48 -1.65
CA LEU A 113 -0.91 14.67 -0.45
C LEU A 113 -1.28 15.47 0.80
N GLY A 114 -2.05 14.88 1.71
CA GLY A 114 -2.28 15.41 3.04
C GLY A 114 -1.33 14.79 4.06
N VAL A 115 -0.74 15.60 4.94
CA VAL A 115 0.11 15.13 6.05
C VAL A 115 -0.51 15.59 7.36
N VAL A 116 -0.99 14.63 8.16
CA VAL A 116 -1.34 14.86 9.56
C VAL A 116 -0.05 14.91 10.35
N ARG A 117 0.21 16.06 10.97
CA ARG A 117 1.43 16.28 11.74
C ARG A 117 1.22 16.05 13.23
N LEU A 118 2.25 15.50 13.88
CA LEU A 118 2.38 15.58 15.33
C LEU A 118 2.37 17.04 15.79
N ASP A 119 1.88 17.26 17.00
CA ASP A 119 2.14 18.47 17.79
C ASP A 119 3.60 18.42 18.24
N TYR A 120 4.50 18.57 17.28
CA TYR A 120 5.94 18.48 17.44
C TYR A 120 6.60 19.32 16.33
N ASN A 121 7.34 20.35 16.74
CA ASN A 121 7.88 21.35 15.81
C ASN A 121 9.42 21.25 15.80
N TYR A 122 9.96 20.75 14.69
CA TYR A 122 11.39 20.59 14.45
C TYR A 122 11.71 21.04 13.01
N PRO A 123 12.99 21.32 12.67
CA PRO A 123 13.41 21.64 11.31
C PRO A 123 13.60 20.38 10.44
N PRO A 124 12.67 20.00 9.55
CA PRO A 124 12.78 18.77 8.77
C PRO A 124 13.84 18.89 7.66
N ALA A 125 14.43 17.75 7.30
CA ALA A 125 15.31 17.63 6.14
C ALA A 125 14.51 17.24 4.88
N ALA A 126 15.02 17.55 3.69
CA ALA A 126 14.48 16.92 2.48
C ALA A 126 14.69 15.39 2.55
N GLY A 127 13.65 14.63 2.23
CA GLY A 127 13.51 13.20 2.54
C GLY A 127 12.49 12.95 3.66
N ASP A 128 12.27 13.89 4.56
CA ASP A 128 11.28 13.79 5.62
C ASP A 128 9.84 14.04 5.10
N THR A 129 8.85 13.31 5.60
CA THR A 129 7.44 13.55 5.30
C THR A 129 7.01 14.97 5.66
N ASP A 130 7.64 15.59 6.68
CA ASP A 130 7.36 16.96 7.08
C ASP A 130 8.03 18.03 6.20
N SER A 131 8.81 17.62 5.21
CA SER A 131 9.45 18.51 4.26
C SER A 131 8.77 18.44 2.89
N PRO A 132 8.17 19.54 2.38
CA PRO A 132 7.62 19.55 1.03
C PRO A 132 8.65 19.24 -0.05
N ALA A 133 9.93 19.52 0.21
CA ALA A 133 11.04 19.23 -0.70
C ALA A 133 11.27 17.71 -0.93
N SER A 134 10.61 16.85 -0.15
CA SER A 134 10.66 15.40 -0.29
C SER A 134 9.80 14.88 -1.44
N PHE A 135 8.86 15.69 -1.93
CA PHE A 135 7.80 15.28 -2.85
C PHE A 135 7.89 15.98 -4.21
N GLY A 136 7.37 15.32 -5.24
CA GLY A 136 7.27 15.86 -6.61
C GLY A 136 5.84 16.29 -6.94
N TYR A 137 5.09 16.76 -5.95
CA TYR A 137 3.70 17.16 -6.01
C TYR A 137 3.33 17.97 -4.76
N ASP A 138 2.18 18.64 -4.81
CA ASP A 138 1.67 19.44 -3.69
C ASP A 138 1.45 18.62 -2.42
N VAL A 139 1.85 19.21 -1.30
CA VAL A 139 1.59 18.65 0.04
C VAL A 139 0.91 19.68 0.92
N THR A 140 -0.16 19.27 1.59
CA THR A 140 -0.86 20.07 2.60
C THR A 140 -0.64 19.50 3.98
N TYR A 141 -0.23 20.34 4.93
CA TYR A 141 0.05 19.93 6.30
C TYR A 141 -1.04 20.36 7.26
N ARG A 142 -1.32 19.54 8.26
CA ARG A 142 -2.21 19.88 9.37
C ARG A 142 -1.73 19.25 10.66
N VAL A 143 -1.25 20.08 11.57
CA VAL A 143 -0.93 19.66 12.94
C VAL A 143 -2.20 19.23 13.68
N CYS A 144 -2.09 18.15 14.46
CA CYS A 144 -3.12 17.65 15.36
C CYS A 144 -2.84 18.14 16.78
N PRO A 145 -3.57 19.14 17.32
CA PRO A 145 -3.28 19.68 18.64
C PRO A 145 -3.36 18.62 19.74
N GLY A 146 -2.31 18.58 20.56
CA GLY A 146 -2.18 17.63 21.66
C GLY A 146 -1.66 16.25 21.25
N LEU A 147 -1.51 15.92 19.96
CA LEU A 147 -0.87 14.67 19.52
C LEU A 147 0.65 14.79 19.61
N THR A 148 1.21 14.64 20.80
CA THR A 148 2.66 14.73 21.01
C THR A 148 3.37 13.45 20.58
N PHE A 149 4.70 13.51 20.50
CA PHE A 149 5.55 12.35 20.23
C PHE A 149 5.33 11.22 21.25
N GLU A 150 5.18 11.55 22.54
CA GLU A 150 4.92 10.58 23.61
C GLU A 150 3.56 9.90 23.44
N ILE A 151 2.52 10.65 23.02
CA ILE A 151 1.20 10.07 22.73
C ILE A 151 1.29 9.13 21.52
N ALA A 152 2.03 9.50 20.48
CA ALA A 152 2.23 8.63 19.32
C ALA A 152 2.98 7.34 19.71
N GLN A 153 4.01 7.43 20.55
CA GLN A 153 4.71 6.27 21.09
C GLN A 153 3.81 5.38 21.96
N ALA A 154 2.96 6.00 22.78
CA ALA A 154 1.99 5.30 23.63
C ALA A 154 0.90 4.59 22.82
N GLY A 155 0.64 5.03 21.58
CA GLY A 155 -0.26 4.37 20.64
C GLY A 155 -1.75 4.46 20.99
N HIS A 156 -2.15 5.37 21.87
CA HIS A 156 -3.55 5.59 22.23
C HIS A 156 -3.84 7.07 22.50
N PHE A 157 -5.05 7.51 22.14
CA PHE A 157 -5.49 8.89 22.33
C PHE A 157 -6.25 9.09 23.64
N GLN A 158 -6.24 10.33 24.12
CA GLN A 158 -7.34 10.84 24.93
C GLN A 158 -8.46 11.34 24.00
N GLU A 159 -9.72 11.29 24.43
CA GLU A 159 -10.89 11.64 23.61
C GLU A 159 -10.75 12.98 22.88
N LYS A 160 -10.14 13.98 23.52
CA LYS A 160 -9.91 15.29 22.93
C LYS A 160 -8.92 15.26 21.75
N VAL A 161 -7.83 14.50 21.87
CA VAL A 161 -6.81 14.36 20.81
C VAL A 161 -7.39 13.57 19.62
N GLU A 162 -8.22 12.57 19.89
CA GLU A 162 -8.93 11.82 18.85
C GLU A 162 -9.85 12.72 18.00
N ARG A 163 -10.59 13.65 18.63
CA ARG A 163 -11.41 14.64 17.90
C ARG A 163 -10.55 15.55 17.01
N ASN A 164 -9.45 16.06 17.56
CA ASN A 164 -8.50 16.89 16.81
C ASN A 164 -7.86 16.14 15.65
N PHE A 165 -7.60 14.84 15.81
CA PHE A 165 -7.08 13.96 14.76
C PHE A 165 -8.11 13.78 13.64
N ALA A 166 -9.38 13.57 13.98
CA ALA A 166 -10.46 13.50 12.99
C ALA A 166 -10.64 14.82 12.23
N GLU A 167 -10.60 15.95 12.94
CA GLU A 167 -10.66 17.28 12.32
C GLU A 167 -9.48 17.54 11.38
N ALA A 168 -8.28 17.07 11.74
CA ALA A 168 -7.10 17.19 10.88
C ALA A 168 -7.28 16.44 9.56
N ILE A 169 -7.75 15.18 9.61
CA ILE A 169 -8.06 14.38 8.42
C ILE A 169 -9.11 15.09 7.56
N LYS A 170 -10.21 15.55 8.16
CA LYS A 170 -11.29 16.23 7.42
C LYS A 170 -10.84 17.55 6.81
N TYR A 171 -9.97 18.29 7.49
CA TYR A 171 -9.35 19.49 6.93
C TYR A 171 -8.56 19.17 5.66
N LEU A 172 -7.74 18.13 5.67
CA LEU A 172 -6.92 17.73 4.52
C LEU A 172 -7.79 17.27 3.33
N GLU A 173 -8.84 16.49 3.58
CA GLU A 173 -9.82 16.12 2.55
C GLU A 173 -10.49 17.36 1.94
N ASN A 174 -10.91 18.31 2.78
CA ASN A 174 -11.54 19.56 2.33
C ASN A 174 -10.57 20.47 1.56
N ARG A 175 -9.25 20.33 1.76
CA ARG A 175 -8.22 21.01 0.95
C ARG A 175 -7.98 20.34 -0.40
N GLY A 176 -8.62 19.20 -0.67
CA GLY A 176 -8.52 18.48 -1.94
C GLY A 176 -7.42 17.42 -1.96
N CYS A 177 -6.88 17.03 -0.81
CA CYS A 177 -5.92 15.93 -0.74
C CYS A 177 -6.58 14.63 -1.20
N VAL A 178 -5.90 13.87 -2.05
CA VAL A 178 -6.41 12.59 -2.59
C VAL A 178 -5.89 11.38 -1.82
N ALA A 179 -4.87 11.57 -0.98
CA ALA A 179 -4.33 10.58 -0.07
C ALA A 179 -3.79 11.29 1.19
N ILE A 180 -3.75 10.59 2.33
CA ILE A 180 -3.36 11.19 3.62
C ILE A 180 -2.36 10.29 4.38
N THR A 181 -1.30 10.87 4.91
CA THR A 181 -0.27 10.17 5.70
C THR A 181 0.02 10.88 7.03
N GLY A 182 0.84 10.25 7.87
CA GLY A 182 1.37 10.83 9.11
C GLY A 182 2.85 11.23 8.95
N ASP A 183 3.31 12.19 9.74
CA ASP A 183 4.72 12.63 9.75
C ASP A 183 5.61 11.85 10.72
N CYS A 184 5.08 10.80 11.37
CA CYS A 184 5.81 9.97 12.31
C CYS A 184 5.42 8.49 12.17
N GLY A 185 6.41 7.60 12.09
CA GLY A 185 6.19 6.17 11.90
C GLY A 185 5.36 5.49 13.01
N PHE A 186 5.42 5.98 14.26
CA PHE A 186 4.56 5.52 15.37
C PHE A 186 3.06 5.82 15.17
N MET A 187 2.69 6.69 14.22
CA MET A 187 1.29 6.95 13.90
C MET A 187 0.60 5.75 13.25
N MET A 188 1.34 4.69 12.92
CA MET A 188 0.77 3.39 12.57
C MET A 188 -0.24 2.88 13.58
N ALA A 189 -0.07 3.22 14.87
CA ALA A 189 -1.03 2.90 15.92
C ALA A 189 -2.44 3.43 15.65
N PHE A 190 -2.55 4.49 14.84
CA PHE A 190 -3.79 5.20 14.54
C PHE A 190 -4.36 4.89 13.16
N GLN A 191 -3.75 3.95 12.41
CA GLN A 191 -4.17 3.57 11.05
C GLN A 191 -5.65 3.18 10.97
N VAL A 192 -6.12 2.34 11.90
CA VAL A 192 -7.52 1.87 11.92
C VAL A 192 -8.51 3.00 12.22
N LEU A 193 -8.13 3.95 13.06
CA LEU A 193 -8.97 5.10 13.34
C LEU A 193 -9.00 6.05 12.15
N ALA A 194 -7.83 6.33 11.56
CA ALA A 194 -7.73 7.20 10.39
C ALA A 194 -8.60 6.72 9.22
N ARG A 195 -8.58 5.42 8.91
CA ARG A 195 -9.34 4.87 7.78
C ARG A 195 -10.85 4.85 8.01
N LYS A 196 -11.30 4.77 9.27
CA LYS A 196 -12.72 4.95 9.63
C LYS A 196 -13.20 6.39 9.44
N ILE A 197 -12.29 7.36 9.56
CA ILE A 197 -12.61 8.78 9.44
C ILE A 197 -12.54 9.21 7.97
N ALA A 198 -11.48 8.82 7.26
CA ALA A 198 -11.21 9.25 5.90
C ALA A 198 -12.10 8.55 4.86
N THR A 199 -12.41 9.27 3.79
CA THR A 199 -12.96 8.76 2.54
C THR A 199 -11.89 8.56 1.47
N LYS A 200 -10.68 9.07 1.72
CA LYS A 200 -9.48 8.94 0.90
C LYS A 200 -8.54 7.89 1.50
N PRO A 201 -7.67 7.26 0.68
CA PRO A 201 -6.67 6.33 1.21
C PRO A 201 -5.80 7.01 2.26
N VAL A 202 -5.71 6.37 3.44
CA VAL A 202 -4.83 6.79 4.54
C VAL A 202 -3.70 5.79 4.76
N PHE A 203 -2.49 6.26 5.01
CA PHE A 203 -1.34 5.41 5.32
C PHE A 203 -0.45 6.11 6.32
N MET A 204 -0.66 5.84 7.60
CA MET A 204 -0.03 6.60 8.70
C MET A 204 1.46 6.29 8.90
N SER A 205 1.98 5.27 8.22
CA SER A 205 3.39 4.86 8.32
C SER A 205 3.82 4.12 7.06
N SER A 206 5.12 4.15 6.74
CA SER A 206 5.70 3.38 5.63
C SER A 206 5.53 1.86 5.82
N MET A 207 5.24 1.41 7.05
CA MET A 207 4.97 0.03 7.41
C MET A 207 3.76 -0.57 6.69
N VAL A 208 2.83 0.23 6.15
CA VAL A 208 1.73 -0.29 5.31
C VAL A 208 2.21 -1.02 4.04
N GLN A 209 3.47 -0.81 3.64
CA GLN A 209 4.09 -1.49 2.50
C GLN A 209 4.52 -2.92 2.83
N CYS A 210 4.64 -3.30 4.11
CA CYS A 210 5.17 -4.60 4.53
C CYS A 210 4.48 -5.80 3.85
N PRO A 211 3.14 -5.86 3.73
CA PRO A 211 2.47 -6.96 3.05
C PRO A 211 2.90 -7.09 1.59
N LEU A 212 2.93 -5.98 0.84
CA LEU A 212 3.34 -5.97 -0.57
C LEU A 212 4.82 -6.36 -0.74
N ILE A 213 5.71 -5.80 0.10
CA ILE A 213 7.13 -6.12 0.08
C ILE A 213 7.33 -7.62 0.39
N ALA A 214 6.74 -8.13 1.47
CA ALA A 214 6.85 -9.55 1.85
C ALA A 214 6.33 -10.48 0.76
N CYS A 215 5.19 -10.16 0.13
CA CYS A 215 4.64 -10.96 -0.95
C CYS A 215 5.60 -11.12 -2.14
N ALA A 216 6.59 -10.25 -2.29
CA ALA A 216 7.55 -10.29 -3.39
C ALA A 216 8.82 -11.12 -3.13
N TYR A 217 9.07 -11.56 -1.91
CA TYR A 217 10.25 -12.38 -1.55
C TYR A 217 9.86 -13.77 -1.06
N ASP A 218 10.83 -14.69 -1.06
CA ASP A 218 10.62 -16.04 -0.53
C ASP A 218 10.18 -15.99 0.94
N ALA A 219 9.46 -17.01 1.41
CA ALA A 219 8.99 -17.08 2.79
C ALA A 219 10.15 -17.15 3.80
N ASN A 220 11.34 -17.60 3.37
CA ASN A 220 12.54 -17.66 4.21
C ASN A 220 13.40 -16.39 4.17
N ASP A 221 13.09 -15.47 3.25
CA ASP A 221 13.79 -14.19 3.15
C ASP A 221 13.36 -13.23 4.26
N GLN A 222 14.29 -12.39 4.67
CA GLN A 222 14.10 -11.43 5.74
C GLN A 222 14.10 -9.99 5.20
N ILE A 223 13.34 -9.13 5.87
CA ILE A 223 13.24 -7.70 5.58
C ILE A 223 13.79 -6.94 6.78
N LEU A 224 14.79 -6.08 6.56
CA LEU A 224 15.34 -5.21 7.58
C LEU A 224 14.46 -3.97 7.73
N VAL A 225 13.90 -3.77 8.92
CA VAL A 225 13.16 -2.56 9.26
C VAL A 225 14.06 -1.67 10.11
N LEU A 226 14.44 -0.51 9.57
CA LEU A 226 15.17 0.51 10.32
C LEU A 226 14.17 1.50 10.93
N THR A 227 14.23 1.66 12.24
CA THR A 227 13.39 2.58 13.00
C THR A 227 14.25 3.54 13.82
N ALA A 228 13.67 4.60 14.35
CA ALA A 228 14.40 5.49 15.24
C ALA A 228 14.80 4.78 16.54
N ASN A 229 13.89 3.99 17.11
CA ASN A 229 14.12 3.26 18.35
C ASN A 229 13.40 1.91 18.37
N GLU A 230 14.17 0.82 18.37
CA GLU A 230 13.57 -0.54 18.36
C GLU A 230 12.83 -0.90 19.66
N LYS A 231 13.16 -0.27 20.79
CA LYS A 231 12.52 -0.57 22.08
C LYS A 231 11.10 -0.02 22.16
N THR A 232 10.79 1.03 21.41
CA THR A 232 9.46 1.68 21.41
C THR A 232 8.55 1.17 20.29
N LEU A 233 9.11 0.60 19.21
CA LEU A 233 8.30 -0.01 18.14
C LEU A 233 7.85 -1.44 18.48
N LYS A 234 8.65 -2.21 19.22
CA LYS A 234 8.34 -3.60 19.63
C LYS A 234 7.02 -3.75 20.43
N PRO A 235 6.61 -2.80 21.29
CA PRO A 235 5.30 -2.87 21.95
C PRO A 235 4.11 -2.64 21.01
N GLN A 236 4.29 -2.01 19.85
CA GLN A 236 3.22 -1.75 18.87
C GLN A 236 3.00 -2.90 17.89
N LYS A 237 3.66 -4.04 18.12
CA LYS A 237 3.63 -5.23 17.26
C LYS A 237 2.23 -5.80 17.04
N ASP A 238 1.43 -5.89 18.10
CA ASP A 238 0.06 -6.39 18.00
C ASP A 238 -0.82 -5.45 17.16
N VAL A 239 -0.52 -4.14 17.16
CA VAL A 239 -1.23 -3.19 16.32
C VAL A 239 -0.86 -3.38 14.85
N LEU A 240 0.41 -3.65 14.54
CA LEU A 240 0.86 -3.99 13.18
C LEU A 240 0.19 -5.26 12.66
N LEU A 241 0.13 -6.31 13.49
CA LEU A 241 -0.54 -7.57 13.16
C LEU A 241 -2.05 -7.37 12.98
N ASN A 242 -2.72 -6.78 13.97
CA ASN A 242 -4.18 -6.66 13.96
C ASN A 242 -4.71 -5.62 12.96
N SER A 243 -3.92 -4.58 12.62
CA SER A 243 -4.35 -3.51 11.72
C SER A 243 -3.99 -3.76 10.26
N CYS A 244 -2.89 -4.46 10.01
CA CYS A 244 -2.34 -4.66 8.67
C CYS A 244 -2.26 -6.13 8.24
N GLY A 245 -2.70 -7.05 9.10
CA GLY A 245 -2.65 -8.49 8.83
C GLY A 245 -1.23 -9.05 8.79
N PHE A 246 -0.26 -8.39 9.45
CA PHE A 246 1.15 -8.70 9.29
C PHE A 246 1.84 -9.08 10.62
N ASP A 247 2.30 -10.33 10.75
CA ASP A 247 2.96 -10.82 11.97
C ASP A 247 4.45 -10.49 11.99
N VAL A 248 4.77 -9.41 12.70
CA VAL A 248 6.12 -8.97 13.10
C VAL A 248 6.86 -9.93 14.03
N ASN A 249 6.24 -11.02 14.49
CA ASN A 249 6.90 -12.10 15.24
C ASN A 249 7.31 -13.28 14.37
N GLU A 250 6.90 -13.33 13.10
CA GLU A 250 7.63 -14.15 12.15
C GLU A 250 9.06 -13.59 12.09
N ASP A 251 10.08 -14.45 12.15
CA ASP A 251 11.50 -14.09 11.99
C ASP A 251 11.81 -13.39 10.64
N ARG A 252 10.77 -13.08 9.85
CA ARG A 252 10.74 -12.39 8.59
C ARG A 252 11.09 -10.90 8.69
N PHE A 253 10.74 -10.20 9.78
CA PHE A 253 11.01 -8.75 9.91
C PHE A 253 12.02 -8.46 11.02
N ILE A 254 13.21 -8.03 10.60
CA ILE A 254 14.32 -7.72 11.49
C ILE A 254 14.27 -6.24 11.84
N ILE A 255 13.69 -5.90 12.99
CA ILE A 255 13.59 -4.52 13.46
C ILE A 255 14.90 -4.09 14.13
N LYS A 256 15.48 -2.98 13.69
CA LYS A 256 16.70 -2.38 14.23
C LYS A 256 16.57 -0.87 14.41
N GLY A 257 16.96 -0.41 15.60
CA GLY A 257 16.88 1.00 15.98
C GLY A 257 18.18 1.76 15.72
N CYS A 258 18.06 3.01 15.31
CA CYS A 258 19.19 3.90 15.00
C CYS A 258 19.62 4.78 16.20
N GLN A 259 18.98 4.63 17.38
CA GLN A 259 19.15 5.53 18.53
C GLN A 259 20.58 5.64 19.07
N ASP A 260 21.42 4.62 18.86
CA ASP A 260 22.80 4.57 19.35
C ASP A 260 23.81 5.13 18.34
N ILE A 261 23.35 5.62 17.18
CA ILE A 261 24.20 6.25 16.16
C ILE A 261 24.49 7.70 16.59
N PRO A 262 25.77 8.12 16.67
CA PRO A 262 26.13 9.47 17.07
C PRO A 262 25.41 10.55 16.24
N GLY A 263 24.69 11.45 16.92
CA GLY A 263 23.94 12.56 16.32
C GLY A 263 22.50 12.21 15.93
N PHE A 264 22.11 10.93 15.92
CA PHE A 264 20.73 10.53 15.62
C PHE A 264 19.77 10.71 16.81
N ASP A 265 20.30 10.87 18.01
CA ASP A 265 19.58 11.27 19.22
C ASP A 265 18.88 12.64 19.11
N ALA A 266 19.23 13.44 18.09
CA ALA A 266 18.52 14.66 17.71
C ALA A 266 17.03 14.43 17.39
N VAL A 267 16.66 13.28 16.81
CA VAL A 267 15.26 12.89 16.54
C VAL A 267 14.44 12.93 17.83
N ALA A 268 14.94 12.27 18.89
CA ALA A 268 14.28 12.21 20.18
C ALA A 268 14.24 13.55 20.92
N ARG A 269 15.08 14.51 20.52
CA ARG A 269 15.09 15.88 21.06
C ARG A 269 14.30 16.89 20.21
N GLY A 270 13.85 16.52 19.02
CA GLY A 270 13.16 17.44 18.10
C GLY A 270 14.12 18.47 17.51
N GLU A 271 15.38 18.07 17.31
CA GLU A 271 16.44 18.91 16.77
C GLU A 271 16.77 18.52 15.33
N ALA A 272 17.43 19.43 14.59
CA ALA A 272 17.93 19.11 13.26
C ALA A 272 18.95 17.96 13.32
N VAL A 273 18.67 16.85 12.62
CA VAL A 273 19.62 15.73 12.52
C VAL A 273 20.82 16.13 11.65
N PRO A 274 22.08 15.97 12.13
CA PRO A 274 23.28 16.23 11.34
C PRO A 274 23.53 15.07 10.35
N LEU A 275 22.88 15.13 9.18
CA LEU A 275 22.85 14.05 8.18
C LEU A 275 24.25 13.52 7.81
N ASP A 276 25.25 14.41 7.70
CA ASP A 276 26.63 14.07 7.32
C ASP A 276 27.42 13.34 8.42
N VAL A 277 27.02 13.53 9.68
CA VAL A 277 27.57 12.80 10.84
C VAL A 277 26.90 11.44 10.98
N VAL A 278 25.58 11.38 10.76
CA VAL A 278 24.77 10.18 10.98
C VAL A 278 24.91 9.16 9.84
N GLN A 279 24.92 9.60 8.57
CA GLN A 279 24.87 8.71 7.41
C GLN A 279 25.93 7.59 7.41
N PRO A 280 27.22 7.86 7.72
CA PRO A 280 28.23 6.79 7.78
C PRO A 280 27.90 5.73 8.85
N GLY A 281 27.31 6.14 9.98
CA GLY A 281 26.89 5.25 11.04
C GLY A 281 25.73 4.35 10.63
N ILE A 282 24.72 4.90 9.95
CA ILE A 282 23.58 4.13 9.42
C ILE A 282 24.06 3.09 8.40
N VAL A 283 24.89 3.50 7.43
CA VAL A 283 25.41 2.58 6.40
C VAL A 283 26.25 1.48 7.04
N LYS A 284 27.14 1.82 7.98
CA LYS A 284 27.97 0.85 8.69
C LYS A 284 27.12 -0.16 9.48
N MET A 285 26.17 0.31 10.28
CA MET A 285 25.27 -0.53 11.05
C MET A 285 24.51 -1.51 10.14
N THR A 286 23.94 -1.00 9.04
CA THR A 286 23.21 -1.84 8.09
C THR A 286 24.10 -2.93 7.48
N LEU A 287 25.29 -2.59 6.99
CA LEU A 287 26.22 -3.58 6.43
C LEU A 287 26.65 -4.64 7.46
N GLU A 288 26.84 -4.26 8.73
CA GLU A 288 27.13 -5.20 9.81
C GLU A 288 25.95 -6.15 10.08
N ILE A 289 24.71 -5.65 10.02
CA ILE A 289 23.51 -6.47 10.15
C ILE A 289 23.39 -7.45 8.99
N LEU A 290 23.56 -6.99 7.74
CA LEU A 290 23.50 -7.85 6.55
C LEU A 290 24.57 -8.94 6.58
N LYS A 291 25.78 -8.63 7.06
CA LYS A 291 26.84 -9.63 7.28
C LYS A 291 26.45 -10.71 8.30
N GLN A 292 25.71 -10.33 9.35
CA GLN A 292 25.24 -11.26 10.38
C GLN A 292 23.98 -12.03 9.95
N ARG A 293 23.19 -11.47 9.03
CA ARG A 293 21.92 -12.02 8.55
C ARG A 293 21.87 -11.98 7.03
N PRO A 294 22.52 -12.96 6.35
CA PRO A 294 22.61 -12.99 4.89
C PRO A 294 21.27 -13.28 4.19
N LYS A 295 20.22 -13.62 4.93
CA LYS A 295 18.85 -13.80 4.39
C LYS A 295 18.09 -12.49 4.19
N ILE A 296 18.66 -11.35 4.61
CA ILE A 296 18.00 -10.05 4.42
C ILE A 296 18.18 -9.61 2.97
N ASN A 297 17.07 -9.52 2.23
CA ASN A 297 17.06 -9.14 0.81
C ASN A 297 16.39 -7.78 0.54
N ALA A 298 15.82 -7.14 1.57
CA ALA A 298 15.11 -5.87 1.46
C ALA A 298 15.28 -5.01 2.71
N ILE A 299 15.14 -3.70 2.55
CA ILE A 299 15.20 -2.71 3.63
C ILE A 299 13.94 -1.83 3.59
N LEU A 300 13.31 -1.62 4.73
CA LEU A 300 12.24 -0.66 4.94
C LEU A 300 12.67 0.36 6.00
N LEU A 301 12.54 1.64 5.68
CA LEU A 301 12.78 2.75 6.58
C LEU A 301 11.44 3.16 7.21
N GLU A 302 11.26 2.84 8.48
CA GLU A 302 10.03 3.10 9.23
C GLU A 302 9.97 4.54 9.73
N CYS A 303 11.06 5.05 10.27
CA CYS A 303 11.14 6.43 10.74
C CYS A 303 11.19 7.40 9.56
N THR A 304 10.39 8.47 9.62
CA THR A 304 10.26 9.52 8.60
C THR A 304 11.52 10.37 8.44
N GLU A 305 12.46 10.34 9.40
CA GLU A 305 13.75 11.03 9.31
C GLU A 305 14.89 10.15 8.74
N LEU A 306 14.60 8.90 8.37
CA LEU A 306 15.55 7.99 7.70
C LEU A 306 15.62 8.05 6.15
N PRO A 307 14.59 8.46 5.39
CA PRO A 307 14.65 8.54 3.93
C PRO A 307 15.82 9.36 3.36
N PRO A 308 16.33 10.42 4.00
CA PRO A 308 17.55 11.11 3.54
C PRO A 308 18.77 10.19 3.33
N TYR A 309 18.77 9.00 3.96
CA TYR A 309 19.85 8.01 3.86
C TYR A 309 19.54 6.85 2.89
N ALA A 310 18.35 6.81 2.28
CA ALA A 310 17.88 5.69 1.46
C ALA A 310 18.86 5.36 0.31
N ASP A 311 19.34 6.37 -0.41
CA ASP A 311 20.28 6.17 -1.52
C ASP A 311 21.67 5.73 -1.07
N ALA A 312 22.11 6.17 0.11
CA ALA A 312 23.36 5.69 0.68
C ALA A 312 23.25 4.20 1.03
N LEU A 313 22.08 3.75 1.48
CA LEU A 313 21.79 2.34 1.70
C LEU A 313 21.73 1.58 0.37
N ARG A 314 20.94 2.01 -0.63
CA ARG A 314 20.88 1.37 -1.97
C ARG A 314 22.27 1.25 -2.62
N ALA A 315 23.06 2.32 -2.56
CA ALA A 315 24.42 2.34 -3.09
C ALA A 315 25.33 1.35 -2.37
N ALA A 316 25.30 1.31 -1.04
CA ALA A 316 26.18 0.47 -0.24
C ALA A 316 25.77 -1.02 -0.22
N THR A 317 24.48 -1.32 -0.22
CA THR A 317 23.96 -2.69 -0.04
C THR A 317 23.58 -3.35 -1.36
N GLY A 318 23.11 -2.58 -2.35
CA GLY A 318 22.51 -3.12 -3.57
C GLY A 318 21.11 -3.71 -3.35
N LEU A 319 20.51 -3.53 -2.18
CA LEU A 319 19.16 -3.99 -1.86
C LEU A 319 18.13 -2.88 -2.12
N SER A 320 16.89 -3.29 -2.38
CA SER A 320 15.75 -2.39 -2.46
C SER A 320 15.47 -1.75 -1.11
N VAL A 321 15.25 -0.43 -1.13
CA VAL A 321 14.95 0.38 0.06
C VAL A 321 13.60 1.08 -0.14
N TRP A 322 12.65 0.79 0.75
CA TRP A 322 11.35 1.46 0.82
C TRP A 322 11.29 2.41 2.01
N ASP A 323 10.47 3.44 1.93
CA ASP A 323 10.31 4.47 2.95
C ASP A 323 8.92 5.15 2.89
N CYS A 324 8.71 6.23 3.64
CA CYS A 324 7.43 6.94 3.63
C CYS A 324 7.16 7.68 2.30
N ILE A 325 8.20 8.04 1.56
CA ILE A 325 8.08 8.71 0.26
C ILE A 325 7.65 7.70 -0.79
N THR A 326 8.23 6.48 -0.80
CA THR A 326 7.76 5.40 -1.70
C THR A 326 6.31 5.02 -1.42
N ALA A 327 5.88 5.02 -0.14
CA ALA A 327 4.47 4.80 0.21
C ALA A 327 3.57 5.92 -0.32
N ALA A 328 3.99 7.18 -0.19
CA ALA A 328 3.20 8.31 -0.67
C ALA A 328 3.11 8.33 -2.20
N ASP A 329 4.22 8.10 -2.89
CA ASP A 329 4.28 8.01 -4.35
C ASP A 329 3.35 6.90 -4.86
N PHE A 330 3.23 5.74 -4.17
CA PHE A 330 2.30 4.66 -4.52
C PHE A 330 0.83 5.13 -4.60
N TYR A 331 0.32 5.78 -3.55
CA TYR A 331 -1.08 6.24 -3.53
C TYR A 331 -1.32 7.46 -4.41
N ILE A 332 -0.33 8.35 -4.55
CA ILE A 332 -0.45 9.54 -5.40
C ILE A 332 -0.41 9.16 -6.88
N ASN A 333 0.51 8.29 -7.30
CA ASN A 333 0.61 7.85 -8.70
C ASN A 333 -0.67 7.13 -9.17
N ALA A 334 -1.40 6.46 -8.28
CA ALA A 334 -2.71 5.86 -8.62
C ALA A 334 -3.79 6.89 -9.01
N HIS A 335 -3.57 8.19 -8.75
CA HIS A 335 -4.46 9.28 -9.13
C HIS A 335 -3.91 10.16 -10.26
N LYS A 336 -2.65 9.95 -10.66
CA LYS A 336 -2.00 10.76 -11.69
C LYS A 336 -2.32 10.23 -13.08
N ASP A 337 -2.38 11.16 -14.02
CA ASP A 337 -2.26 10.84 -15.42
C ASP A 337 -0.92 10.13 -15.68
N ASN A 338 -0.92 9.07 -16.50
CA ASN A 338 0.31 8.40 -16.89
C ASN A 338 0.87 9.06 -18.16
N PRO A 339 1.98 9.80 -18.10
CA PRO A 339 2.49 10.53 -19.27
C PRO A 339 2.99 9.62 -20.40
N ARG A 340 3.07 8.30 -20.17
CA ARG A 340 3.60 7.32 -21.13
C ARG A 340 2.51 6.76 -22.05
N PHE A 341 1.28 6.62 -21.56
CA PHE A 341 0.17 5.99 -22.30
C PHE A 341 -1.22 6.50 -21.91
N GLY A 342 -1.27 7.50 -21.04
CA GLY A 342 -2.50 8.07 -20.51
C GLY A 342 -3.33 8.80 -21.54
N ILE A 343 -4.44 9.35 -21.07
CA ILE A 343 -5.23 10.25 -21.89
C ILE A 343 -4.63 11.63 -21.68
N ASP A 344 -4.06 12.26 -22.69
CA ASP A 344 -3.51 13.61 -22.50
C ASP A 344 -4.60 14.62 -22.08
N ASP A 345 -4.18 15.71 -21.44
CA ASP A 345 -4.97 16.95 -21.29
C ASP A 345 -6.20 16.88 -20.35
N TRP A 346 -6.41 15.83 -19.54
CA TRP A 346 -7.52 15.81 -18.54
C TRP A 346 -7.14 16.28 -17.15
N GLN A 347 -5.87 16.15 -16.78
CA GLN A 347 -5.32 16.56 -15.49
C GLN A 347 -4.33 17.72 -15.72
N ALA A 348 -4.34 18.70 -14.82
CA ALA A 348 -3.33 19.74 -14.80
C ALA A 348 -2.00 19.14 -14.34
N GLU A 349 -0.91 19.56 -14.97
CA GLU A 349 0.44 19.32 -14.44
C GLU A 349 0.62 20.08 -13.12
N TRP A 350 1.51 19.59 -12.28
CA TRP A 350 1.97 20.35 -11.13
C TRP A 350 2.80 21.53 -11.60
N ASP A 351 2.50 22.74 -11.11
CA ASP A 351 3.19 23.98 -11.48
C ASP A 351 4.59 24.11 -10.83
N GLY A 352 4.94 23.19 -9.92
CA GLY A 352 6.18 23.22 -9.17
C GLY A 352 6.18 24.24 -8.02
N GLU A 353 5.06 24.92 -7.79
CA GLU A 353 4.88 25.80 -6.65
C GLU A 353 4.31 25.01 -5.48
N GLN A 354 4.70 25.38 -4.25
CA GLN A 354 4.24 24.73 -3.03
C GLN A 354 3.80 25.82 -2.05
N GLU A 355 2.60 25.67 -1.48
CA GLU A 355 2.10 26.59 -0.46
C GLU A 355 3.04 26.58 0.77
N GLU A 356 3.50 27.76 1.20
CA GLU A 356 4.29 27.89 2.43
C GLU A 356 3.44 27.48 3.64
N TYR A 357 3.88 26.45 4.36
CA TYR A 357 3.30 26.04 5.63
C TYR A 357 4.09 26.60 6.82
N GLU A 358 3.38 27.03 7.85
CA GLU A 358 3.95 27.42 9.14
C GLU A 358 3.19 26.67 10.25
N PHE A 359 3.93 26.07 11.17
CA PHE A 359 3.39 25.16 12.19
C PHE A 359 2.23 25.81 12.96
N GLY A 360 1.06 25.15 12.95
CA GLY A 360 -0.15 25.61 13.63
C GLY A 360 -0.89 26.78 12.98
N LYS A 361 -0.37 27.40 11.91
CA LYS A 361 -0.95 28.62 11.33
C LYS A 361 -2.33 28.43 10.69
N ASN A 362 -2.62 27.24 10.18
CA ASN A 362 -3.91 26.93 9.59
C ASN A 362 -4.97 26.50 10.62
N LEU A 363 -4.63 26.40 11.90
CA LEU A 363 -5.57 26.16 12.99
C LEU A 363 -6.38 27.42 13.32
N ILE A 364 -7.58 27.24 13.87
CA ILE A 364 -8.31 28.34 14.51
C ILE A 364 -7.65 28.69 15.86
N ALA A 365 -7.86 29.93 16.34
CA ALA A 365 -7.21 30.43 17.57
C ALA A 365 -7.39 29.49 18.78
N LYS A 366 -8.59 28.95 18.98
CA LYS A 366 -8.90 28.01 20.06
C LYS A 366 -8.06 26.72 20.00
N ASP A 367 -7.69 26.26 18.82
CA ASP A 367 -6.91 25.05 18.63
C ASP A 367 -5.40 25.33 18.74
N GLN A 368 -4.97 26.54 18.36
CA GLN A 368 -3.60 27.01 18.60
C GLN A 368 -3.27 27.10 20.09
N GLU A 369 -4.26 27.48 20.92
CA GLU A 369 -4.12 27.49 22.38
C GLU A 369 -3.85 26.09 22.94
N GLN A 370 -4.36 25.05 22.28
CA GLN A 370 -4.23 23.65 22.68
C GLN A 370 -2.89 23.02 22.27
N LEU A 371 -2.11 23.68 21.40
CA LEU A 371 -0.80 23.21 21.03
C LEU A 371 0.13 23.15 22.25
N VAL A 372 0.71 21.97 22.46
CA VAL A 372 1.72 21.69 23.49
C VAL A 372 3.04 22.35 23.07
N HIS A 373 3.46 22.18 21.83
CA HIS A 373 4.65 22.82 21.29
C HIS A 373 4.25 24.14 20.63
N LYS A 374 4.82 25.24 21.13
CA LYS A 374 4.52 26.56 20.56
C LYS A 374 5.29 26.76 19.25
N PRO A 375 4.74 27.55 18.29
CA PRO A 375 5.48 27.93 17.10
C PRO A 375 6.73 28.72 17.51
N ALA A 376 7.89 28.06 17.47
CA ALA A 376 9.17 28.75 17.47
C ALA A 376 9.43 29.20 16.02
N GLY A 377 9.72 30.48 15.81
CA GLY A 377 9.77 31.09 14.47
C GLY A 377 10.54 30.28 13.42
N LYS A 378 10.01 30.27 12.19
CA LYS A 378 10.49 29.61 10.95
C LYS A 378 11.70 28.67 11.12
N ALA A 379 11.45 27.44 11.57
CA ALA A 379 12.33 26.32 11.26
C ALA A 379 12.24 26.04 9.74
N LYS A 380 13.03 26.76 8.94
CA LYS A 380 13.09 26.53 7.49
C LYS A 380 13.73 25.17 7.25
N ALA A 381 13.13 24.35 6.37
CA ALA A 381 13.75 23.13 5.90
C ALA A 381 15.16 23.44 5.38
N LYS A 382 16.18 22.73 5.88
CA LYS A 382 17.57 22.96 5.44
C LYS A 382 17.76 22.33 4.07
N ALA A 383 18.29 23.11 3.14
CA ALA A 383 18.74 22.59 1.85
C ALA A 383 19.84 21.52 2.07
N LYS A 384 19.87 20.53 1.17
CA LYS A 384 20.85 19.42 1.14
C LYS A 384 22.28 19.91 1.39
N SER A 385 22.98 19.29 2.34
CA SER A 385 24.41 19.54 2.58
C SER A 385 25.23 19.13 1.35
N LYS A 386 25.72 20.10 0.56
CA LYS A 386 26.47 19.85 -0.67
C LYS A 386 27.86 19.23 -0.41
N ALA A 387 28.48 19.47 0.74
CA ALA A 387 29.89 19.14 0.98
C ALA A 387 30.15 17.63 1.21
N HIS A 388 29.30 16.95 1.98
CA HIS A 388 29.47 15.52 2.29
C HIS A 388 29.08 14.62 1.11
N ALA A 389 27.99 14.95 0.43
CA ALA A 389 27.54 14.25 -0.79
C ALA A 389 28.66 14.22 -1.86
N VAL A 390 29.41 15.33 -2.04
CA VAL A 390 30.53 15.42 -2.99
C VAL A 390 31.70 14.48 -2.64
N LYS A 391 31.97 14.23 -1.35
CA LYS A 391 33.06 13.33 -0.93
C LYS A 391 32.69 11.86 -1.16
N LEU A 392 31.45 11.47 -0.85
CA LEU A 392 30.97 10.10 -1.06
C LEU A 392 30.88 9.76 -2.56
N LYS A 393 30.39 10.71 -3.38
CA LYS A 393 30.30 10.61 -4.85
C LYS A 393 31.62 10.22 -5.52
N LYS A 394 32.75 10.73 -5.06
CA LYS A 394 34.07 10.41 -5.64
C LYS A 394 34.56 8.99 -5.36
N THR A 395 33.93 8.28 -4.43
CA THR A 395 34.43 6.99 -3.93
C THR A 395 33.55 5.81 -4.35
N LEU A 396 32.29 6.06 -4.75
CA LEU A 396 31.36 5.02 -5.18
C LEU A 396 31.51 4.73 -6.67
N ALA A 397 31.62 3.45 -7.04
CA ALA A 397 31.47 3.03 -8.42
C ALA A 397 30.02 3.28 -8.88
N LYS A 398 29.84 3.85 -10.08
CA LYS A 398 28.50 4.07 -10.62
C LYS A 398 27.81 2.74 -10.88
N LYS A 399 26.60 2.56 -10.34
CA LYS A 399 25.74 1.42 -10.67
C LYS A 399 24.90 1.73 -11.91
N GLN A 400 24.41 0.69 -12.59
CA GLN A 400 23.48 0.86 -13.69
C GLN A 400 22.12 1.38 -13.19
N ALA A 401 21.35 1.99 -14.10
CA ALA A 401 19.95 2.30 -13.85
C ALA A 401 19.19 0.98 -13.55
N PRO A 402 18.16 1.01 -12.70
CA PRO A 402 17.33 -0.17 -12.46
C PRO A 402 16.65 -0.67 -13.73
N THR A 403 16.67 -1.99 -13.93
CA THR A 403 16.04 -2.68 -15.06
C THR A 403 14.97 -3.64 -14.55
N LEU A 404 13.81 -3.69 -15.19
CA LEU A 404 12.75 -4.67 -14.88
C LEU A 404 12.91 -5.92 -15.74
N GLY A 405 12.75 -7.11 -15.15
CA GLY A 405 12.60 -8.36 -15.90
C GLY A 405 11.12 -8.71 -16.11
N VAL A 406 10.72 -9.02 -17.33
CA VAL A 406 9.36 -9.48 -17.66
C VAL A 406 9.44 -10.91 -18.20
N VAL A 407 8.85 -11.84 -17.45
CA VAL A 407 8.67 -13.23 -17.85
C VAL A 407 7.45 -13.32 -18.76
N ARG A 408 7.67 -13.80 -19.98
CA ARG A 408 6.63 -13.86 -21.00
C ARG A 408 6.05 -15.25 -21.23
N LEU A 409 4.76 -15.32 -21.52
CA LEU A 409 4.12 -16.51 -22.07
C LEU A 409 4.70 -16.85 -23.47
N ASP A 410 4.58 -18.12 -23.86
CA ASP A 410 4.86 -18.61 -25.21
C ASP A 410 3.69 -18.26 -26.15
N TYR A 411 3.47 -16.96 -26.31
CA TYR A 411 2.30 -16.39 -26.96
C TYR A 411 2.63 -15.03 -27.55
N SER A 412 2.13 -14.76 -28.77
CA SER A 412 2.43 -13.54 -29.51
C SER A 412 1.16 -12.75 -29.75
N TYR A 413 1.18 -11.48 -29.37
CA TYR A 413 0.16 -10.50 -29.72
C TYR A 413 0.81 -9.11 -29.82
N PRO A 414 0.19 -8.13 -30.50
CA PRO A 414 0.72 -6.77 -30.57
C PRO A 414 0.30 -5.96 -29.32
N PRO A 415 1.22 -5.65 -28.38
CA PRO A 415 0.87 -4.95 -27.15
C PRO A 415 0.57 -3.46 -27.40
N ALA A 416 -0.35 -2.90 -26.63
CA ALA A 416 -0.61 -1.45 -26.60
C ALA A 416 0.33 -0.75 -25.61
N ALA A 417 0.59 0.56 -25.78
CA ALA A 417 1.20 1.34 -24.70
C ALA A 417 0.30 1.28 -23.45
N GLY A 418 0.89 1.03 -22.28
CA GLY A 418 0.20 0.66 -21.05
C GLY A 418 0.26 -0.84 -20.75
N ASP A 419 0.40 -1.70 -21.76
CA ASP A 419 0.61 -3.12 -21.55
C ASP A 419 2.01 -3.38 -20.96
N ILE A 420 2.11 -4.34 -20.03
CA ILE A 420 3.38 -4.80 -19.44
C ILE A 420 4.38 -5.29 -20.51
N ASP A 421 3.89 -5.79 -21.64
CA ASP A 421 4.70 -6.27 -22.76
C ASP A 421 5.12 -5.17 -23.74
N SER A 422 4.59 -3.95 -23.59
CA SER A 422 4.99 -2.80 -24.38
C SER A 422 6.12 -2.04 -23.68
N PRO A 423 7.29 -1.90 -24.31
CA PRO A 423 8.36 -1.12 -23.70
C PRO A 423 8.03 0.37 -23.56
N ALA A 424 7.06 0.88 -24.34
CA ALA A 424 6.57 2.26 -24.21
C ALA A 424 5.80 2.52 -22.90
N SER A 425 5.50 1.48 -22.12
CA SER A 425 4.79 1.60 -20.85
C SER A 425 5.68 2.05 -19.68
N TYR A 426 7.00 2.17 -19.90
CA TYR A 426 8.00 2.35 -18.86
C TYR A 426 8.89 3.57 -19.09
N ASP A 427 9.45 4.10 -18.01
CA ASP A 427 10.48 5.16 -17.99
C ASP A 427 11.83 4.60 -17.49
N TYR A 428 12.06 3.31 -17.72
CA TYR A 428 13.27 2.56 -17.36
C TYR A 428 13.40 1.34 -18.27
N ASP A 429 14.60 0.77 -18.31
CA ASP A 429 14.87 -0.42 -19.12
C ASP A 429 14.05 -1.62 -18.68
N VAL A 430 13.56 -2.36 -19.67
CA VAL A 430 12.87 -3.63 -19.47
C VAL A 430 13.52 -4.74 -20.29
N LEU A 431 13.74 -5.88 -19.65
CA LEU A 431 14.25 -7.09 -20.28
C LEU A 431 13.16 -8.15 -20.33
N PHE A 432 12.78 -8.51 -21.56
CA PHE A 432 11.76 -9.52 -21.80
C PHE A 432 12.40 -10.89 -22.02
N ARG A 433 11.81 -11.93 -21.45
CA ARG A 433 12.16 -13.30 -21.81
C ARG A 433 10.96 -14.23 -21.73
N MET A 434 10.62 -14.82 -22.88
CA MET A 434 9.64 -15.90 -22.98
C MET A 434 10.10 -17.15 -22.23
N VAL A 435 9.14 -17.89 -21.66
CA VAL A 435 9.31 -19.28 -21.20
C VAL A 435 8.85 -20.26 -22.28
N PRO A 436 9.76 -21.02 -22.93
CA PRO A 436 9.39 -21.99 -23.95
C PRO A 436 8.33 -22.99 -23.48
N GLY A 437 7.22 -23.07 -24.22
CA GLY A 437 6.10 -23.97 -23.94
C GLY A 437 5.10 -23.52 -22.87
N LEU A 438 5.31 -22.36 -22.23
CA LEU A 438 4.36 -21.82 -21.25
C LEU A 438 3.16 -21.18 -21.94
N THR A 439 2.05 -21.89 -22.04
CA THR A 439 0.87 -21.37 -22.75
C THR A 439 -0.07 -20.58 -21.85
N PHE A 440 -0.98 -19.81 -22.46
CA PHE A 440 -2.04 -19.09 -21.75
C PHE A 440 -2.93 -20.04 -20.92
N GLU A 441 -3.25 -21.23 -21.44
CA GLU A 441 -4.04 -22.23 -20.72
C GLU A 441 -3.30 -22.78 -19.49
N MET A 442 -1.98 -22.90 -19.53
CA MET A 442 -1.18 -23.26 -18.36
C MET A 442 -1.25 -22.18 -17.29
N ALA A 443 -1.16 -20.91 -17.67
CA ALA A 443 -1.31 -19.78 -16.76
C ALA A 443 -2.71 -19.75 -16.13
N GLN A 444 -3.78 -19.85 -16.93
CA GLN A 444 -5.17 -19.89 -16.44
C GLN A 444 -5.42 -21.07 -15.49
N SER A 445 -4.89 -22.26 -15.82
CA SER A 445 -5.06 -23.44 -14.98
C SER A 445 -4.13 -23.50 -13.76
N GLY A 446 -3.18 -22.56 -13.66
CA GLY A 446 -2.15 -22.51 -12.62
C GLY A 446 -1.19 -23.70 -12.62
N ARG A 447 -1.09 -24.45 -13.72
CA ARG A 447 -0.35 -25.72 -13.78
C ARG A 447 0.59 -25.76 -14.97
N MET A 448 1.89 -25.81 -14.68
CA MET A 448 2.93 -26.06 -15.67
C MET A 448 3.23 -27.57 -15.77
N THR A 449 3.62 -28.02 -16.96
CA THR A 449 4.28 -29.33 -17.10
C THR A 449 5.71 -29.26 -16.55
N GLU A 450 6.29 -30.39 -16.12
CA GLU A 450 7.66 -30.42 -15.59
C GLU A 450 8.72 -29.84 -16.55
N PRO A 451 8.69 -30.07 -17.88
CA PRO A 451 9.59 -29.39 -18.81
C PRO A 451 9.44 -27.87 -18.79
N VAL A 452 8.21 -27.36 -18.84
CA VAL A 452 7.92 -25.92 -18.81
C VAL A 452 8.34 -25.30 -17.48
N ARG A 453 8.12 -26.00 -16.37
CA ARG A 453 8.56 -25.58 -15.04
C ARG A 453 10.08 -25.38 -14.98
N LYS A 454 10.87 -26.26 -15.60
CA LYS A 454 12.34 -26.11 -15.67
C LYS A 454 12.75 -24.90 -16.49
N GLU A 455 12.10 -24.68 -17.62
CA GLU A 455 12.33 -23.50 -18.46
C GLU A 455 11.93 -22.20 -17.74
N PHE A 456 10.84 -22.23 -16.97
CA PHE A 456 10.42 -21.10 -16.14
C PHE A 456 11.52 -20.70 -15.14
N CYS A 457 12.03 -21.65 -14.37
CA CYS A 457 13.15 -21.41 -13.44
C CYS A 457 14.42 -20.93 -14.17
N ALA A 458 14.71 -21.46 -15.37
CA ALA A 458 15.85 -21.03 -16.17
C ALA A 458 15.70 -19.59 -16.67
N THR A 459 14.48 -19.18 -17.01
CA THR A 459 14.16 -17.80 -17.42
C THR A 459 14.34 -16.81 -16.27
N ILE A 460 13.87 -17.14 -15.05
CA ILE A 460 14.12 -16.31 -13.86
C ILE A 460 15.63 -16.11 -13.64
N LYS A 461 16.39 -17.20 -13.58
CA LYS A 461 17.86 -17.15 -13.39
C LYS A 461 18.56 -16.37 -14.49
N TRP A 462 18.08 -16.46 -15.72
CA TRP A 462 18.65 -15.68 -16.81
C TRP A 462 18.40 -14.20 -16.62
N LEU A 463 17.16 -13.79 -16.31
CA LEU A 463 16.84 -12.38 -16.06
C LEU A 463 17.72 -11.82 -14.93
N GLU A 464 17.86 -12.55 -13.82
CA GLU A 464 18.77 -12.16 -12.73
C GLU A 464 20.22 -12.04 -13.18
N SER A 465 20.71 -12.97 -14.00
CA SER A 465 22.08 -12.91 -14.54
C SER A 465 22.33 -11.69 -15.43
N ARG A 466 21.27 -11.03 -15.91
CA ARG A 466 21.32 -9.77 -16.66
C ARG A 466 21.25 -8.53 -15.76
N GLY A 467 21.12 -8.70 -14.45
CA GLY A 467 21.15 -7.62 -13.47
C GLY A 467 19.83 -6.88 -13.30
N VAL A 468 18.68 -7.52 -13.58
CA VAL A 468 17.36 -6.94 -13.29
C VAL A 468 17.20 -6.67 -11.79
N CYS A 469 16.45 -5.63 -11.45
CA CYS A 469 16.17 -5.21 -10.07
C CYS A 469 14.85 -5.76 -9.52
N GLY A 470 14.04 -6.39 -10.37
CA GLY A 470 12.77 -7.02 -10.02
C GLY A 470 12.23 -7.81 -11.21
N ILE A 471 11.32 -8.75 -10.95
CA ILE A 471 10.77 -9.65 -11.97
C ILE A 471 9.24 -9.67 -11.88
N THR A 472 8.57 -9.51 -13.02
CA THR A 472 7.11 -9.63 -13.17
C THR A 472 6.74 -10.60 -14.28
N GLY A 473 5.46 -10.94 -14.38
CA GLY A 473 4.88 -11.74 -15.46
C GLY A 473 4.10 -10.86 -16.45
N ASP A 474 3.97 -11.32 -17.69
CA ASP A 474 3.19 -10.64 -18.73
C ASP A 474 1.69 -10.94 -18.70
N CYS A 475 1.25 -11.80 -17.77
CA CYS A 475 -0.14 -12.22 -17.64
C CYS A 475 -0.56 -12.26 -16.16
N GLY A 476 -1.69 -11.62 -15.82
CA GLY A 476 -2.17 -11.57 -14.44
C GLY A 476 -2.47 -12.94 -13.79
N PHE A 477 -2.76 -13.97 -14.61
CA PHE A 477 -2.91 -15.35 -14.14
C PHE A 477 -1.59 -16.02 -13.75
N MET A 478 -0.43 -15.40 -13.98
CA MET A 478 0.87 -15.94 -13.54
C MET A 478 1.07 -15.85 -12.02
N MET A 479 0.11 -15.30 -11.28
CA MET A 479 0.13 -15.36 -9.81
C MET A 479 0.28 -16.78 -9.27
N ALA A 480 -0.28 -17.77 -9.98
CA ALA A 480 -0.10 -19.19 -9.65
C ALA A 480 1.38 -19.62 -9.55
N PHE A 481 2.28 -18.91 -10.23
CA PHE A 481 3.71 -19.21 -10.33
C PHE A 481 4.58 -18.32 -9.44
N GLN A 482 3.98 -17.37 -8.71
CA GLN A 482 4.63 -16.51 -7.72
C GLN A 482 5.52 -17.29 -6.72
N PRO A 483 5.08 -18.43 -6.14
CA PRO A 483 5.90 -19.15 -5.15
C PRO A 483 7.16 -19.75 -5.77
N LEU A 484 7.01 -20.37 -6.93
CA LEU A 484 8.13 -20.97 -7.65
C LEU A 484 9.14 -19.91 -8.10
N ALA A 485 8.65 -18.75 -8.54
CA ALA A 485 9.53 -17.68 -8.98
C ALA A 485 10.35 -17.09 -7.83
N ARG A 486 9.74 -16.89 -6.66
CA ARG A 486 10.40 -16.40 -5.45
C ARG A 486 11.40 -17.39 -4.86
N ASP A 487 11.09 -18.69 -4.89
CA ASP A 487 12.03 -19.75 -4.47
C ASP A 487 13.32 -19.75 -5.32
N VAL A 488 13.25 -19.26 -6.57
CA VAL A 488 14.37 -19.21 -7.50
C VAL A 488 15.11 -17.87 -7.47
N ALA A 489 14.38 -16.77 -7.31
CA ALA A 489 14.90 -15.41 -7.40
C ALA A 489 15.45 -14.90 -6.05
N THR A 490 16.40 -13.99 -6.15
CA THR A 490 16.97 -13.18 -5.06
C THR A 490 16.50 -11.72 -5.10
N VAL A 491 15.95 -11.29 -6.25
CA VAL A 491 15.31 -9.98 -6.47
C VAL A 491 13.79 -10.10 -6.27
N PRO A 492 13.07 -9.00 -5.95
CA PRO A 492 11.64 -9.06 -5.74
C PRO A 492 10.89 -9.56 -6.98
N VAL A 493 9.96 -10.49 -6.77
CA VAL A 493 9.09 -11.05 -7.80
C VAL A 493 7.64 -10.66 -7.56
N PHE A 494 6.91 -10.21 -8.58
CA PHE A 494 5.52 -9.79 -8.49
C PHE A 494 4.76 -10.17 -9.76
N MET A 495 4.38 -11.44 -9.87
CA MET A 495 3.82 -12.01 -11.11
C MET A 495 2.45 -11.47 -11.55
N SER A 496 1.81 -10.65 -10.74
CA SER A 496 0.51 -10.05 -11.03
C SER A 496 0.30 -8.80 -10.19
N SER A 497 -0.42 -7.81 -10.74
CA SER A 497 -0.73 -6.55 -10.05
C SER A 497 -1.51 -6.76 -8.74
N MET A 498 -2.15 -7.92 -8.59
CA MET A 498 -2.92 -8.32 -7.40
C MET A 498 -2.07 -8.43 -6.13
N VAL A 499 -0.73 -8.52 -6.23
CA VAL A 499 0.14 -8.43 -5.03
C VAL A 499 -0.06 -7.11 -4.26
N GLN A 500 -0.57 -6.07 -4.92
CA GLN A 500 -0.85 -4.76 -4.33
C GLN A 500 -2.10 -4.77 -3.42
N CYS A 501 -3.03 -5.71 -3.60
CA CYS A 501 -4.34 -5.69 -2.94
C CYS A 501 -4.28 -5.59 -1.40
N PRO A 502 -3.38 -6.30 -0.68
CA PRO A 502 -3.23 -6.11 0.76
C PRO A 502 -2.90 -4.66 1.11
N MET A 503 -1.90 -4.04 0.47
CA MET A 503 -1.51 -2.65 0.73
C MET A 503 -2.61 -1.66 0.35
N ILE A 504 -3.34 -1.89 -0.76
CA ILE A 504 -4.48 -1.07 -1.14
C ILE A 504 -5.55 -1.14 -0.04
N SER A 505 -5.90 -2.35 0.42
CA SER A 505 -6.98 -2.56 1.40
C SER A 505 -6.67 -2.02 2.79
N VAL A 506 -5.39 -1.96 3.21
CA VAL A 506 -4.99 -1.40 4.50
C VAL A 506 -5.26 0.11 4.57
N ALA A 507 -5.34 0.79 3.43
CA ALA A 507 -5.58 2.23 3.35
C ALA A 507 -7.05 2.66 3.50
N PHE A 508 -7.98 1.70 3.51
CA PHE A 508 -9.42 1.95 3.57
C PHE A 508 -10.08 1.22 4.75
N ASP A 509 -11.28 1.66 5.15
CA ASP A 509 -12.01 0.95 6.20
C ASP A 509 -12.42 -0.45 5.76
N LYS A 510 -12.66 -1.34 6.72
CA LYS A 510 -13.01 -2.74 6.42
C LYS A 510 -14.32 -2.92 5.66
N TYR A 511 -15.15 -1.87 5.56
CA TYR A 511 -16.40 -1.88 4.77
C TYR A 511 -16.27 -1.19 3.41
N ASP A 512 -15.14 -0.53 3.15
CA ASP A 512 -14.85 0.05 1.85
C ASP A 512 -14.44 -1.05 0.87
N LYS A 513 -14.96 -0.95 -0.36
CA LYS A 513 -14.75 -1.95 -1.41
C LYS A 513 -13.71 -1.49 -2.44
N ILE A 514 -13.09 -2.47 -3.08
CA ILE A 514 -12.10 -2.31 -4.14
C ILE A 514 -12.60 -3.13 -5.33
N ILE A 515 -12.76 -2.47 -6.48
CA ILE A 515 -13.09 -3.17 -7.72
C ILE A 515 -11.83 -3.88 -8.22
N ILE A 516 -11.94 -5.17 -8.52
CA ILE A 516 -10.93 -5.91 -9.27
C ILE A 516 -11.48 -6.13 -10.69
N LEU A 517 -10.82 -5.53 -11.69
CA LEU A 517 -11.13 -5.82 -13.09
C LEU A 517 -10.15 -6.84 -13.64
N THR A 518 -10.66 -7.96 -14.12
CA THR A 518 -9.87 -9.03 -14.76
C THR A 518 -10.36 -9.24 -16.18
N ALA A 519 -9.53 -9.84 -17.03
CA ALA A 519 -9.97 -10.17 -18.39
C ALA A 519 -11.17 -11.13 -18.38
N ASN A 520 -11.19 -12.08 -17.43
CA ASN A 520 -12.27 -13.04 -17.29
C ASN A 520 -12.45 -13.51 -15.84
N SER A 521 -13.59 -13.17 -15.23
CA SER A 521 -13.87 -13.49 -13.82
C SER A 521 -14.02 -15.00 -13.56
N LYS A 522 -14.43 -15.78 -14.56
CA LYS A 522 -14.59 -17.24 -14.42
C LYS A 522 -13.24 -17.96 -14.32
N THR A 523 -12.18 -17.38 -14.90
CA THR A 523 -10.84 -18.00 -14.94
C THR A 523 -9.93 -17.55 -13.80
N LEU A 524 -10.33 -16.54 -13.03
CA LEU A 524 -9.61 -16.16 -11.81
C LEU A 524 -9.96 -17.06 -10.61
N ALA A 525 -11.20 -17.57 -10.56
CA ALA A 525 -11.70 -18.40 -9.45
C ALA A 525 -10.83 -19.63 -9.11
N PRO A 526 -10.23 -20.37 -10.07
CA PRO A 526 -9.33 -21.48 -9.77
C PRO A 526 -8.05 -21.10 -9.00
N GLN A 527 -7.65 -19.81 -8.99
CA GLN A 527 -6.42 -19.33 -8.34
C GLN A 527 -6.63 -18.88 -6.90
N LYS A 528 -7.86 -18.97 -6.39
CA LYS A 528 -8.26 -18.56 -5.04
C LYS A 528 -7.28 -18.95 -3.94
N GLU A 529 -6.93 -20.24 -3.88
CA GLU A 529 -6.07 -20.76 -2.81
C GLU A 529 -4.65 -20.17 -2.87
N ILE A 530 -4.11 -19.98 -4.06
CA ILE A 530 -2.77 -19.40 -4.25
C ILE A 530 -2.81 -17.90 -3.93
N LEU A 531 -3.80 -17.18 -4.43
CA LEU A 531 -4.01 -15.76 -4.13
C LEU A 531 -4.07 -15.50 -2.61
N LEU A 532 -4.81 -16.33 -1.88
CA LEU A 532 -4.91 -16.24 -0.43
C LEU A 532 -3.57 -16.59 0.24
N SER A 533 -3.02 -17.76 -0.05
CA SER A 533 -1.85 -18.28 0.67
C SER A 533 -0.54 -17.57 0.34
N GLN A 534 -0.42 -16.93 -0.84
CA GLN A 534 0.84 -16.37 -1.34
C GLN A 534 0.85 -14.86 -1.42
N CYS A 535 -0.32 -14.23 -1.52
CA CYS A 535 -0.46 -12.79 -1.67
C CYS A 535 -1.26 -12.16 -0.52
N GLY A 536 -1.77 -12.95 0.43
CA GLY A 536 -2.64 -12.43 1.49
C GLY A 536 -3.94 -11.85 0.95
N PHE A 537 -4.33 -12.23 -0.28
CA PHE A 537 -5.53 -11.76 -0.95
C PHE A 537 -6.59 -12.87 -0.96
N ASP A 538 -7.61 -12.72 -0.11
CA ASP A 538 -8.76 -13.61 -0.15
C ASP A 538 -9.76 -13.13 -1.21
N VAL A 539 -10.04 -13.97 -2.21
CA VAL A 539 -11.05 -13.65 -3.23
C VAL A 539 -12.49 -13.67 -2.65
N ASP A 540 -12.68 -14.30 -1.48
CA ASP A 540 -13.98 -14.32 -0.78
C ASP A 540 -14.17 -13.13 0.17
N ASP A 541 -13.13 -12.31 0.36
CA ASP A 541 -13.24 -11.10 1.17
C ASP A 541 -14.16 -10.10 0.44
N ASP A 542 -15.25 -9.72 1.11
CA ASP A 542 -16.32 -8.89 0.57
C ASP A 542 -15.87 -7.46 0.23
N ARG A 543 -14.67 -7.07 0.68
CA ARG A 543 -13.99 -5.83 0.26
C ARG A 543 -13.55 -5.89 -1.20
N PHE A 544 -13.40 -7.05 -1.82
CA PHE A 544 -12.95 -7.16 -3.21
C PHE A 544 -14.07 -7.63 -4.13
N VAL A 545 -14.56 -6.73 -4.98
CA VAL A 545 -15.62 -7.03 -5.95
C VAL A 545 -15.02 -7.27 -7.33
N ILE A 546 -15.01 -8.53 -7.74
CA ILE A 546 -14.33 -9.00 -8.96
C ILE A 546 -15.30 -8.97 -10.15
N TYR A 547 -14.91 -8.27 -11.22
CA TYR A 547 -15.65 -8.20 -12.48
C TYR A 547 -14.77 -8.56 -13.66
N GLY A 548 -15.35 -9.30 -14.60
CA GLY A 548 -14.69 -9.71 -15.82
C GLY A 548 -15.05 -8.82 -17.00
N CYS A 549 -14.05 -8.44 -17.80
CA CYS A 549 -14.20 -7.57 -18.97
C CYS A 549 -14.59 -8.33 -20.25
N GLN A 550 -14.73 -9.66 -20.22
CA GLN A 550 -14.90 -10.51 -21.40
C GLN A 550 -16.12 -10.20 -22.28
N ASP A 551 -17.15 -9.56 -21.72
CA ASP A 551 -18.40 -9.24 -22.43
C ASP A 551 -18.41 -7.80 -23.00
N ILE A 552 -17.32 -7.04 -22.86
CA ILE A 552 -17.16 -5.72 -23.47
C ILE A 552 -16.83 -5.89 -24.97
N PRO A 553 -17.62 -5.29 -25.89
CA PRO A 553 -17.35 -5.38 -27.32
C PRO A 553 -15.91 -4.99 -27.68
N GLY A 554 -15.21 -5.85 -28.43
CA GLY A 554 -13.82 -5.64 -28.85
C GLY A 554 -12.76 -6.15 -27.87
N PHE A 555 -13.11 -6.35 -26.60
CA PHE A 555 -12.17 -6.84 -25.58
C PHE A 555 -11.96 -8.36 -25.65
N ASP A 556 -12.83 -9.10 -26.36
CA ASP A 556 -12.65 -10.52 -26.66
C ASP A 556 -11.35 -10.81 -27.47
N ALA A 557 -10.75 -9.77 -28.06
CA ALA A 557 -9.45 -9.83 -28.73
C ALA A 557 -8.32 -10.35 -27.82
N VAL A 558 -8.35 -10.02 -26.52
CA VAL A 558 -7.40 -10.52 -25.50
C VAL A 558 -7.37 -12.04 -25.49
N ALA A 559 -8.55 -12.66 -25.40
CA ALA A 559 -8.69 -14.12 -25.37
C ALA A 559 -8.31 -14.80 -26.70
N ARG A 560 -8.24 -14.03 -27.80
CA ARG A 560 -7.87 -14.50 -29.15
C ARG A 560 -6.42 -14.18 -29.52
N GLY A 561 -5.69 -13.40 -28.73
CA GLY A 561 -4.33 -12.95 -29.06
C GLY A 561 -4.27 -11.94 -30.18
N ALA A 562 -5.38 -11.25 -30.38
CA ALA A 562 -5.49 -10.22 -31.39
C ALA A 562 -5.20 -8.86 -30.75
N LYS A 563 -4.77 -7.91 -31.59
CA LYS A 563 -4.63 -6.51 -31.19
C LYS A 563 -5.96 -5.97 -30.65
N VAL A 564 -5.95 -5.42 -29.44
CA VAL A 564 -7.08 -4.70 -28.86
C VAL A 564 -7.14 -3.29 -29.43
N ASP A 565 -8.34 -2.84 -29.83
CA ASP A 565 -8.61 -1.44 -30.17
C ASP A 565 -8.97 -0.69 -28.88
N VAL A 566 -7.96 -0.05 -28.27
CA VAL A 566 -8.12 0.64 -26.98
C VAL A 566 -9.18 1.72 -27.06
N GLU A 567 -9.16 2.56 -28.10
CA GLU A 567 -10.11 3.67 -28.26
C GLU A 567 -11.56 3.16 -28.39
N TYR A 568 -11.76 2.11 -29.18
CA TYR A 568 -13.09 1.49 -29.33
C TYR A 568 -13.61 0.87 -28.03
N VAL A 569 -12.75 0.24 -27.25
CA VAL A 569 -13.13 -0.47 -26.00
C VAL A 569 -13.34 0.50 -24.82
N THR A 570 -12.60 1.60 -24.74
CA THR A 570 -12.61 2.54 -23.59
C THR A 570 -14.03 2.95 -23.13
N PRO A 571 -14.96 3.36 -24.01
CA PRO A 571 -16.32 3.72 -23.58
C PRO A 571 -17.07 2.57 -22.92
N GLY A 572 -16.84 1.33 -23.36
CA GLY A 572 -17.41 0.13 -22.76
C GLY A 572 -16.87 -0.13 -21.35
N MET A 573 -15.55 0.05 -21.17
CA MET A 573 -14.88 -0.07 -19.88
C MET A 573 -15.43 0.94 -18.86
N VAL A 574 -15.52 2.21 -19.27
CA VAL A 574 -16.09 3.29 -18.44
C VAL A 574 -17.56 2.98 -18.10
N LYS A 575 -18.36 2.53 -19.06
CA LYS A 575 -19.77 2.17 -18.82
C LYS A 575 -19.92 1.03 -17.82
N MET A 576 -19.06 0.00 -17.90
CA MET A 576 -19.06 -1.12 -16.96
C MET A 576 -18.78 -0.62 -15.53
N VAL A 577 -17.69 0.13 -15.34
CA VAL A 577 -17.30 0.63 -14.01
C VAL A 577 -18.37 1.56 -13.43
N LYS A 578 -18.96 2.42 -14.25
CA LYS A 578 -20.09 3.25 -13.82
C LYS A 578 -21.24 2.40 -13.28
N GLY A 579 -21.63 1.35 -14.00
CA GLY A 579 -22.68 0.44 -13.56
C GLY A 579 -22.35 -0.29 -12.25
N ILE A 580 -21.07 -0.59 -11.99
CA ILE A 580 -20.63 -1.16 -10.72
C ILE A 580 -20.79 -0.12 -9.60
N LEU A 581 -20.28 1.10 -9.80
CA LEU A 581 -20.34 2.18 -8.80
C LEU A 581 -21.78 2.62 -8.47
N ASP A 582 -22.69 2.57 -9.44
CA ASP A 582 -24.11 2.84 -9.23
C ASP A 582 -24.77 1.83 -8.27
N ASN A 583 -24.23 0.60 -8.17
CA ASN A 583 -24.72 -0.45 -7.28
C ASN A 583 -23.87 -0.65 -6.01
N GLU A 584 -22.62 -0.15 -6.00
CA GLU A 584 -21.64 -0.35 -4.93
C GLU A 584 -21.05 0.98 -4.45
N PRO A 585 -21.81 1.81 -3.70
CA PRO A 585 -21.37 3.15 -3.29
C PRO A 585 -20.24 3.17 -2.26
N THR A 586 -19.87 2.01 -1.69
CA THR A 586 -18.74 1.86 -0.77
C THR A 586 -17.41 1.63 -1.50
N VAL A 587 -17.39 1.56 -2.84
CA VAL A 587 -16.13 1.45 -3.59
C VAL A 587 -15.26 2.68 -3.39
N ARG A 588 -13.97 2.47 -3.13
CA ARG A 588 -12.96 3.53 -2.95
C ARG A 588 -11.74 3.41 -3.84
N ALA A 589 -11.51 2.27 -4.51
CA ALA A 589 -10.39 2.08 -5.41
C ALA A 589 -10.71 1.06 -6.51
N ILE A 590 -9.88 1.06 -7.55
CA ILE A 590 -9.93 0.10 -8.66
C ILE A 590 -8.54 -0.52 -8.80
N CYS A 591 -8.46 -1.85 -8.91
CA CYS A 591 -7.25 -2.58 -9.26
C CYS A 591 -7.49 -3.36 -10.56
N LEU A 592 -6.64 -3.12 -11.55
CA LEU A 592 -6.67 -3.78 -12.85
C LEU A 592 -5.72 -4.99 -12.80
N GLU A 593 -6.29 -6.18 -12.82
CA GLU A 593 -5.56 -7.44 -12.71
C GLU A 593 -4.91 -7.84 -14.04
N CYS A 594 -5.67 -7.74 -15.14
CA CYS A 594 -5.15 -8.08 -16.45
C CYS A 594 -4.14 -7.04 -16.93
N THR A 595 -3.02 -7.51 -17.49
CA THR A 595 -1.90 -6.73 -17.99
C THR A 595 -2.22 -5.92 -19.25
N GLU A 596 -3.32 -6.23 -19.95
CA GLU A 596 -3.85 -5.46 -21.08
C GLU A 596 -4.89 -4.41 -20.67
N LEU A 597 -5.22 -4.28 -19.38
CA LEU A 597 -6.13 -3.24 -18.86
C LEU A 597 -5.51 -1.87 -18.49
N PRO A 598 -4.20 -1.70 -18.19
CA PRO A 598 -3.64 -0.39 -17.87
C PRO A 598 -3.89 0.72 -18.91
N PRO A 599 -4.00 0.47 -20.24
CA PRO A 599 -4.37 1.51 -21.20
C PRO A 599 -5.69 2.24 -20.89
N TYR A 600 -6.55 1.67 -20.03
CA TYR A 600 -7.81 2.26 -19.61
C TYR A 600 -7.71 3.04 -18.28
N SER A 601 -6.59 2.98 -17.56
CA SER A 601 -6.45 3.52 -16.20
C SER A 601 -6.81 5.00 -16.11
N ASP A 602 -6.33 5.83 -17.04
CA ASP A 602 -6.61 7.28 -17.00
C ASP A 602 -8.04 7.64 -17.40
N ALA A 603 -8.69 6.82 -18.25
CA ALA A 603 -10.12 6.95 -18.51
C ALA A 603 -10.92 6.78 -17.21
N LEU A 604 -10.55 5.78 -16.40
CA LEU A 604 -11.20 5.47 -15.13
C LEU A 604 -10.88 6.53 -14.06
N ARG A 605 -9.63 6.99 -13.93
CA ARG A 605 -9.25 8.10 -13.03
C ARG A 605 -9.99 9.40 -13.39
N LYS A 606 -10.04 9.73 -14.69
CA LYS A 606 -10.72 10.91 -15.22
C LYS A 606 -12.21 10.88 -14.97
N GLU A 607 -12.88 9.76 -15.22
CA GLU A 607 -14.34 9.70 -15.04
C GLU A 607 -14.71 9.65 -13.55
N PHE A 608 -14.05 8.80 -12.75
CA PHE A 608 -14.54 8.47 -11.40
C PHE A 608 -13.79 9.18 -10.27
N GLY A 609 -12.58 9.68 -10.51
CA GLY A 609 -11.76 10.31 -9.45
C GLY A 609 -11.35 9.35 -8.33
N LEU A 610 -11.37 8.04 -8.61
CA LEU A 610 -10.87 6.99 -7.73
C LEU A 610 -9.41 6.67 -8.08
N PRO A 611 -8.59 6.23 -7.11
CA PRO A 611 -7.28 5.66 -7.41
C PRO A 611 -7.44 4.38 -8.23
N VAL A 612 -6.62 4.27 -9.28
CA VAL A 612 -6.53 3.09 -10.14
C VAL A 612 -5.11 2.52 -10.06
N PHE A 613 -5.02 1.27 -9.62
CA PHE A 613 -3.80 0.48 -9.54
C PHE A 613 -3.79 -0.55 -10.66
N ASP A 614 -2.62 -0.82 -11.23
CA ASP A 614 -2.47 -1.74 -12.37
C ASP A 614 -1.08 -2.40 -12.35
N SER A 615 -0.74 -3.16 -13.39
CA SER A 615 0.55 -3.85 -13.50
C SER A 615 1.73 -2.88 -13.63
N ILE A 616 1.52 -1.70 -14.21
CA ILE A 616 2.55 -0.69 -14.37
C ILE A 616 2.77 0.07 -13.06
N THR A 617 1.70 0.42 -12.32
CA THR A 617 1.87 0.99 -10.97
C THR A 617 2.61 0.02 -10.03
N CYS A 618 2.38 -1.28 -10.19
CA CYS A 618 3.09 -2.32 -9.44
C CYS A 618 4.58 -2.34 -9.79
N ALA A 619 4.91 -2.39 -11.07
CA ALA A 619 6.29 -2.37 -11.55
C ALA A 619 7.02 -1.10 -11.09
N ASP A 620 6.40 0.07 -11.26
CA ASP A 620 6.95 1.35 -10.83
C ASP A 620 7.23 1.39 -9.33
N PHE A 621 6.35 0.81 -8.50
CA PHE A 621 6.57 0.69 -7.06
C PHE A 621 7.84 -0.09 -6.72
N PHE A 622 8.03 -1.29 -7.28
CA PHE A 622 9.21 -2.11 -6.99
C PHE A 622 10.49 -1.49 -7.54
N ILE A 623 10.44 -0.91 -8.74
CA ILE A 623 11.59 -0.25 -9.36
C ILE A 623 11.98 1.04 -8.63
N SER A 624 11.00 1.80 -8.11
CA SER A 624 11.27 3.03 -7.35
C SER A 624 12.15 2.79 -6.12
N ALA A 625 12.02 1.63 -5.47
CA ALA A 625 12.82 1.25 -4.31
C ALA A 625 14.30 1.02 -4.63
N MET A 626 14.67 0.98 -5.91
CA MET A 626 16.03 0.86 -6.41
C MET A 626 16.53 2.12 -7.10
N LYS A 627 15.69 3.14 -7.33
CA LYS A 627 16.06 4.38 -8.02
C LYS A 627 16.67 5.40 -7.04
N ASP A 628 17.70 6.12 -7.51
CA ASP A 628 18.18 7.36 -6.91
C ASP A 628 17.05 8.39 -6.81
N ASN A 629 16.89 9.02 -5.64
CA ASN A 629 15.87 10.05 -5.48
C ASN A 629 16.44 11.42 -5.88
N PRO A 630 16.01 12.03 -7.00
CA PRO A 630 16.66 13.25 -7.50
C PRO A 630 16.50 14.45 -6.55
N ARG A 631 15.49 14.45 -5.68
CA ARG A 631 15.12 15.57 -4.81
C ARG A 631 16.07 15.69 -3.61
N PHE A 632 16.33 14.58 -2.93
CA PHE A 632 17.11 14.56 -1.68
C PHE A 632 18.20 13.50 -1.62
N GLY A 633 18.23 12.58 -2.58
CA GLY A 633 19.08 11.41 -2.68
C GLY A 633 20.58 11.65 -2.71
N LEU A 634 21.40 10.65 -3.03
CA LEU A 634 22.85 10.90 -3.18
C LEU A 634 23.15 11.65 -4.49
N ASN A 635 22.38 11.36 -5.54
CA ASN A 635 22.56 11.82 -6.92
C ASN A 635 23.87 11.32 -7.54
N GLU A 636 23.81 10.87 -8.80
CA GLU A 636 24.97 10.47 -9.63
C GLU A 636 25.71 9.18 -9.17
N TRP A 637 25.18 8.44 -8.20
CA TRP A 637 25.69 7.10 -7.83
C TRP A 637 25.14 6.00 -8.76
N GLN A 638 24.03 6.27 -9.43
CA GLN A 638 23.51 5.51 -10.56
C GLN A 638 23.75 6.26 -11.87
N LEU A 639 23.97 5.50 -12.94
CA LEU A 639 23.85 6.02 -14.30
C LEU A 639 22.37 6.33 -14.56
N PRO A 640 22.05 7.46 -15.20
CA PRO A 640 20.69 7.69 -15.67
C PRO A 640 20.35 6.65 -16.73
N TRP A 641 19.07 6.30 -16.84
CA TRP A 641 18.57 5.62 -18.04
C TRP A 641 18.82 6.52 -19.25
N ASP A 642 19.33 5.94 -20.34
CA ASP A 642 19.70 6.68 -21.55
C ASP A 642 18.50 6.99 -22.45
N GLY A 643 17.31 6.51 -22.07
CA GLY A 643 16.07 6.67 -22.83
C GLY A 643 15.98 5.74 -24.03
N ALA A 644 16.97 4.86 -24.23
CA ALA A 644 16.97 3.85 -25.26
C ALA A 644 16.51 2.52 -24.66
N GLN A 645 15.66 1.82 -25.39
CA GLN A 645 15.22 0.47 -25.04
C GLN A 645 15.73 -0.49 -26.11
N GLU A 646 16.33 -1.60 -25.70
CA GLU A 646 16.72 -2.67 -26.62
C GLU A 646 15.47 -3.24 -27.30
N GLU A 647 15.48 -3.27 -28.64
CA GLU A 647 14.41 -3.91 -29.41
C GLU A 647 14.34 -5.40 -29.05
N TYR A 648 13.14 -5.86 -28.73
CA TYR A 648 12.88 -7.26 -28.43
C TYR A 648 11.81 -7.80 -29.36
N LYS A 649 12.11 -8.91 -30.03
CA LYS A 649 11.12 -9.77 -30.67
C LYS A 649 10.96 -11.05 -29.87
N LEU A 650 9.74 -11.53 -29.84
CA LEU A 650 9.41 -12.74 -29.12
C LEU A 650 10.33 -13.90 -29.54
N GLY A 651 11.08 -14.44 -28.58
CA GLY A 651 12.04 -15.51 -28.80
C GLY A 651 13.50 -15.08 -29.00
N ASP A 652 13.83 -13.79 -28.99
CA ASP A 652 15.22 -13.30 -29.14
C ASP A 652 16.15 -13.80 -28.03
N ASN A 653 15.66 -13.85 -26.79
CA ASN A 653 16.43 -14.16 -25.59
C ASN A 653 16.46 -15.66 -25.20
N ILE A 654 16.19 -16.56 -26.16
CA ILE A 654 16.27 -18.02 -26.02
C ILE A 654 17.09 -18.63 -27.16
N SER A 655 17.62 -19.85 -26.97
CA SER A 655 18.41 -20.53 -28.01
C SER A 655 17.56 -20.89 -29.24
N ALA A 656 18.21 -21.05 -30.40
CA ALA A 656 17.54 -21.45 -31.64
C ALA A 656 16.78 -22.77 -31.49
N ASP A 657 17.34 -23.74 -30.75
CA ASP A 657 16.70 -25.03 -30.49
C ASP A 657 15.43 -24.91 -29.66
N LEU A 658 15.42 -24.01 -28.66
CA LEU A 658 14.23 -23.73 -27.86
C LEU A 658 13.18 -23.00 -28.69
N ARG A 659 13.61 -21.99 -29.47
CA ARG A 659 12.75 -21.22 -30.37
C ARG A 659 12.02 -22.13 -31.38
N ALA A 660 12.70 -23.12 -31.94
CA ALA A 660 12.10 -24.07 -32.89
C ALA A 660 11.05 -25.01 -32.24
N LYS A 661 11.09 -25.18 -30.92
CA LYS A 661 10.15 -26.04 -30.16
C LYS A 661 8.98 -25.27 -29.57
N SER A 662 9.12 -23.96 -29.45
CA SER A 662 8.10 -23.05 -28.92
C SER A 662 6.79 -23.09 -29.69
N THR A 663 5.71 -22.74 -29.00
CA THR A 663 4.35 -22.73 -29.55
C THR A 663 4.17 -21.60 -30.55
N PHE A 664 4.67 -20.40 -30.26
CA PHE A 664 4.55 -19.24 -31.15
C PHE A 664 5.21 -19.46 -32.52
N ALA A 665 6.27 -20.26 -32.60
CA ALA A 665 6.97 -20.55 -33.86
C ALA A 665 6.15 -21.44 -34.82
N LYS A 666 5.04 -22.01 -34.34
CA LYS A 666 4.12 -22.87 -35.13
C LYS A 666 2.87 -22.11 -35.59
N GLN A 667 2.67 -20.90 -35.09
CA GLN A 667 1.60 -19.97 -35.47
C GLN A 667 2.10 -19.05 -36.58
#